data_AF-A0AAX6H8B9-F1
#
_entry.id   AF-A0AAX6H8B9-F1
#
_cell.length_a   1.000
_cell.length_b   1.000
_cell.length_c   1.000
_cell.angle_alpha   90.00
_cell.angle_beta   90.00
_cell.angle_gamma   90.00
#
_symmetry.space_group_name_H-M   'P 1'
#
loop_
_entity.id
_entity.type
_entity.pdbx_description
1 polymer ?
#
loop_
_entity_poly.entity_id
_entity_poly.type
_entity_poly.pdbx_seq_one_letter_code
_entity_poly.pdbx_strand_id
1 'polypeptide(L)'
;MQAKTPQIVFLEDYLLPNPPPPPPTSAQSILQSWSHLRDPTILSSPLLLLSSLQTLSSLSKSSLHISSPQLKLLLSLLSAPLPPPTLPPLLRLLYAYLRKSPRPTPPPLPLLLPHLPSVPPHLSLLLLGSISAVPTLPEPDRQSCLSRLSDLLLLSPPGLLLDPDAPANELLAGIGYALSRSDGLHFSAIFSFLLRGQAVLATVPNGLMLLRLLDWLVAGFINRRSFARVEYVSGEVSKDGYAPFAVAMVAMGALRAFRIASGFPGDARMRNSLEEAVGSVAEYAILGGGGSVSEREVIVQCVSLGLVRCGPVSSNGNVVLCLCSGLLDHVFPLKSLLRAAVENPNGEPAAKQHLDSLLFKEAGAVTGIFCNQYATADEGHRSAVERRVWNYSQDLYSDLRKAVLVINLRRNHELVRDLEKIAEAAFLMVVVFAAEVTKQKLNPKSSGGIRPEVSVDILVAFSCVEYLRRVRLPEYTDAVRRAVLAIQENAAACALFVESMPPYVELTNQQGSLAMEGVKYAWSEDEVQTARVLFCMRIIPTCISLVPASMFGKLVAPTMFLYMQHPNEKVARASHSVFTAFMSSGKDTDQDDRSALKEKLVFYYIQRALEAYPGVTPFEGLASGVAALVRHLPAGSPATFYCVHSLVEKATELCKEAMSEDANMWKTWEGSLEPCKKVLDLLLRLMALVDIQVLPYLLKQLAEFVVQLPKEGQNVLLDDMYSHVADSDDVTRKPVLVSWLQSLSYLCSQNYKRSFARKGTSLGGVTSPPITESTIAARL
;
A
#
# COMPACT_ATOMS: atom_id res chain seq x y z
N MET A 1 -23.21 -4.82 44.56
CA MET A 1 -23.11 -4.37 43.15
C MET A 1 -23.90 -3.07 43.02
N GLN A 2 -23.24 -1.92 43.05
CA GLN A 2 -23.89 -0.63 42.81
C GLN A 2 -24.25 -0.55 41.32
N ALA A 3 -25.54 -0.47 41.02
CA ALA A 3 -26.02 -0.20 39.68
C ALA A 3 -25.48 1.17 39.23
N LYS A 4 -24.59 1.18 38.24
CA LYS A 4 -24.22 2.41 37.53
C LYS A 4 -25.51 3.01 36.96
N THR A 5 -25.88 4.20 37.42
CA THR A 5 -26.90 5.03 36.76
C THR A 5 -26.57 5.14 35.28
N PRO A 6 -27.53 4.88 34.36
CA PRO A 6 -27.26 4.98 32.92
C PRO A 6 -26.82 6.40 32.60
N GLN A 7 -25.60 6.55 32.06
CA GLN A 7 -25.15 7.83 31.53
C GLN A 7 -26.10 8.24 30.40
N ILE A 8 -26.81 9.35 30.59
CA ILE A 8 -27.66 9.93 29.55
C ILE A 8 -26.72 10.49 28.48
N VAL A 9 -26.68 9.83 27.32
CA VAL A 9 -25.93 10.30 26.16
C VAL A 9 -26.78 11.34 25.43
N PHE A 10 -26.29 12.58 25.36
CA PHE A 10 -26.91 13.63 24.56
C PHE A 10 -26.73 13.33 23.06
N LEU A 11 -27.70 13.71 22.22
CA LEU A 11 -27.64 13.40 20.78
C LEU A 11 -26.42 14.07 20.14
N GLU A 12 -26.13 15.33 20.45
CA GLU A 12 -24.96 16.06 19.95
C GLU A 12 -23.62 15.42 20.33
N ASP A 13 -23.56 14.67 21.44
CA ASP A 13 -22.38 13.90 21.84
C ASP A 13 -22.35 12.55 21.11
N TYR A 14 -23.51 11.93 20.88
CA TYR A 14 -23.64 10.72 20.06
C TYR A 14 -23.23 10.93 18.60
N LEU A 15 -23.50 12.13 18.05
CA LEU A 15 -23.11 12.50 16.70
C LEU A 15 -21.58 12.59 16.54
N LEU A 16 -20.83 12.88 17.61
CA LEU A 16 -19.38 13.02 17.57
C LEU A 16 -18.66 11.66 17.63
N PRO A 17 -17.58 11.46 16.83
CA PRO A 17 -16.81 10.22 16.86
C PRO A 17 -16.19 9.90 18.22
N ASN A 18 -15.62 10.93 18.87
CA ASN A 18 -15.00 10.88 20.20
C ASN A 18 -15.47 12.10 20.99
N PRO A 19 -16.40 11.96 21.95
CA PRO A 19 -16.78 13.08 22.80
C PRO A 19 -15.58 13.48 23.70
N PRO A 20 -15.32 14.79 23.90
CA PRO A 20 -14.24 15.23 24.76
C PRO A 20 -14.43 14.71 26.20
N PRO A 21 -13.34 14.37 26.91
CA PRO A 21 -13.44 13.95 28.30
C PRO A 21 -14.08 15.08 29.14
N PRO A 22 -14.95 14.74 30.10
CA PRO A 22 -15.61 15.75 30.92
C PRO A 22 -14.56 16.55 31.72
N PRO A 23 -14.72 17.88 31.83
CA PRO A 23 -13.81 18.70 32.61
C PRO A 23 -13.79 18.25 34.09
N PRO A 24 -12.66 18.40 34.80
CA PRO A 24 -12.57 18.07 36.23
C PRO A 24 -13.60 18.90 37.01
N THR A 25 -14.38 18.22 37.86
CA THR A 25 -15.50 18.82 38.58
C THR A 25 -15.06 19.28 39.97
N SER A 26 -15.24 20.55 40.30
CA SER A 26 -15.14 21.03 41.69
C SER A 26 -16.54 21.25 42.25
N ALA A 27 -16.99 20.39 43.17
CA ALA A 27 -18.31 20.52 43.79
C ALA A 27 -18.54 21.89 44.46
N GLN A 28 -17.46 22.50 44.96
CA GLN A 28 -17.47 23.84 45.56
C GLN A 28 -17.87 24.94 44.56
N SER A 29 -17.38 24.89 43.31
CA SER A 29 -17.72 25.91 42.29
C SER A 29 -19.17 25.82 41.85
N ILE A 30 -19.74 24.61 41.79
CA ILE A 30 -21.15 24.37 41.49
C ILE A 30 -22.04 24.98 42.58
N LEU A 31 -21.72 24.71 43.86
CA LEU A 31 -22.48 25.21 45.00
C LEU A 31 -22.41 26.74 45.09
N GLN A 32 -21.22 27.32 44.91
CA GLN A 32 -21.03 28.77 44.87
C GLN A 32 -21.83 29.42 43.74
N SER A 33 -21.76 28.87 42.52
CA SER A 33 -22.50 29.42 41.37
C SER A 33 -24.02 29.36 41.58
N TRP A 34 -24.57 28.29 42.15
CA TRP A 34 -25.99 28.24 42.50
C TRP A 34 -26.37 29.19 43.64
N SER A 35 -25.48 29.43 44.61
CA SER A 35 -25.72 30.39 45.69
C SER A 35 -25.78 31.83 45.17
N HIS A 36 -24.90 32.18 44.22
CA HIS A 36 -24.90 33.49 43.58
C HIS A 36 -26.20 33.71 42.79
N LEU A 37 -26.67 32.70 42.04
CA LEU A 37 -27.93 32.81 41.28
C LEU A 37 -29.18 32.97 42.15
N ARG A 38 -29.12 32.62 43.45
CA ARG A 38 -30.22 32.82 44.42
C ARG A 38 -30.23 34.22 45.04
N ASP A 39 -29.13 34.96 44.93
CA ASP A 39 -29.03 36.30 45.47
C ASP A 39 -29.80 37.28 44.57
N PRO A 40 -30.84 37.97 45.07
CA PRO A 40 -31.62 38.93 44.28
C PRO A 40 -30.80 40.12 43.77
N THR A 41 -29.62 40.39 44.37
CA THR A 41 -28.72 41.46 43.94
C THR A 41 -27.87 41.10 42.73
N ILE A 42 -27.90 39.83 42.27
CA ILE A 42 -27.08 39.38 41.13
C ILE A 42 -27.42 40.07 39.81
N LEU A 43 -28.66 40.52 39.64
CA LEU A 43 -29.10 41.28 38.47
C LEU A 43 -28.39 42.64 38.36
N SER A 44 -27.84 43.16 39.47
CA SER A 44 -27.00 44.36 39.52
C SER A 44 -25.52 44.08 39.18
N SER A 45 -25.11 42.80 39.07
CA SER A 45 -23.74 42.35 38.82
C SER A 45 -23.64 41.43 37.59
N PRO A 46 -23.71 41.96 36.36
CA PRO A 46 -23.82 41.17 35.12
C PRO A 46 -22.62 40.24 34.85
N LEU A 47 -21.42 40.61 35.29
CA LEU A 47 -20.22 39.77 35.17
C LEU A 47 -20.24 38.55 36.11
N LEU A 48 -20.77 38.72 37.33
CA LEU A 48 -20.93 37.64 38.29
C LEU A 48 -22.06 36.68 37.86
N LEU A 49 -23.14 37.22 37.28
CA LEU A 49 -24.22 36.45 36.66
C LEU A 49 -23.68 35.60 35.50
N LEU A 50 -22.92 36.21 34.59
CA LEU A 50 -22.37 35.53 33.42
C LEU A 50 -21.39 34.41 33.81
N SER A 51 -20.44 34.69 34.71
CA SER A 51 -19.46 33.70 35.17
C SER A 51 -20.11 32.52 35.92
N SER A 52 -21.13 32.78 36.74
CA SER A 52 -21.88 31.74 37.44
C SER A 52 -22.67 30.86 36.46
N LEU A 53 -23.33 31.46 35.45
CA LEU A 53 -24.05 30.72 34.41
C LEU A 53 -23.10 29.94 33.49
N GLN A 54 -21.95 30.49 33.12
CA GLN A 54 -20.93 29.80 32.31
C GLN A 54 -20.34 28.59 33.06
N THR A 55 -20.03 28.74 34.34
CA THR A 55 -19.53 27.65 35.19
C THR A 55 -20.54 26.51 35.23
N LEU A 56 -21.81 26.81 35.52
CA LEU A 56 -22.87 25.80 35.55
C LEU A 56 -23.15 25.18 34.18
N SER A 57 -23.13 25.98 33.11
CA SER A 57 -23.35 25.54 31.73
C SER A 57 -22.24 24.59 31.26
N SER A 58 -20.98 24.88 31.57
CA SER A 58 -19.84 24.01 31.23
C SER A 58 -19.90 22.63 31.91
N LEU A 59 -20.49 22.57 33.11
CA LEU A 59 -20.66 21.34 33.91
C LEU A 59 -21.99 20.63 33.65
N SER A 60 -22.90 21.26 32.90
CA SER A 60 -24.25 20.78 32.60
C SER A 60 -24.27 19.48 31.80
N LYS A 61 -23.28 19.25 30.92
CA LYS A 61 -23.18 18.02 30.12
C LYS A 61 -22.66 16.84 30.96
N SER A 62 -21.68 17.04 31.83
CA SER A 62 -20.97 15.94 32.52
C SER A 62 -21.62 15.44 33.83
N SER A 63 -21.95 16.35 34.75
CA SER A 63 -22.15 15.99 36.17
C SER A 63 -23.34 16.67 36.84
N LEU A 64 -23.83 17.76 36.27
CA LEU A 64 -24.87 18.56 36.89
C LEU A 64 -26.28 18.03 36.53
N HIS A 65 -27.10 17.81 37.57
CA HIS A 65 -28.52 17.53 37.49
C HIS A 65 -29.31 18.73 38.02
N ILE A 66 -30.25 19.23 37.23
CA ILE A 66 -31.09 20.39 37.58
C ILE A 66 -32.38 19.90 38.22
N SER A 67 -32.65 20.34 39.44
CA SER A 67 -33.87 20.07 40.19
C SER A 67 -35.00 21.06 39.85
N SER A 68 -36.25 20.73 40.18
CA SER A 68 -37.40 21.62 39.93
C SER A 68 -37.27 23.02 40.58
N PRO A 69 -36.75 23.19 41.82
CA PRO A 69 -36.50 24.52 42.38
C PRO A 69 -35.47 25.33 41.59
N GLN A 70 -34.42 24.68 41.08
CA GLN A 70 -33.42 25.33 40.24
C GLN A 70 -34.01 25.74 38.89
N LEU A 71 -34.89 24.93 38.29
CA LEU A 71 -35.62 25.32 37.08
C LEU A 71 -36.47 26.57 37.31
N LYS A 72 -37.24 26.63 38.41
CA LYS A 72 -38.05 27.83 38.73
C LYS A 72 -37.19 29.08 38.83
N LEU A 73 -36.00 28.96 39.39
CA LEU A 73 -35.02 30.04 39.48
C LEU A 73 -34.48 30.45 38.10
N LEU A 74 -34.17 29.50 37.21
CA LEU A 74 -33.75 29.81 35.84
C LEU A 74 -34.88 30.50 35.04
N LEU A 75 -36.13 30.10 35.24
CA LEU A 75 -37.30 30.71 34.61
C LEU A 75 -37.60 32.11 35.15
N SER A 76 -37.43 32.35 36.45
CA SER A 76 -37.55 33.68 37.03
C SER A 76 -36.46 34.62 36.51
N LEU A 77 -35.25 34.10 36.31
CA LEU A 77 -34.18 34.86 35.66
C LEU A 77 -34.57 35.20 34.22
N LEU A 78 -35.02 34.24 33.41
CA LEU A 78 -35.45 34.48 32.02
C LEU A 78 -36.56 35.55 31.90
N SER A 79 -37.40 35.70 32.92
CA SER A 79 -38.47 36.70 32.95
C SER A 79 -37.97 38.13 33.22
N ALA A 80 -36.70 38.30 33.59
CA ALA A 80 -36.06 39.59 33.84
C ALA A 80 -35.36 40.13 32.58
N PRO A 81 -35.07 41.44 32.49
CA PRO A 81 -34.25 41.99 31.41
C PRO A 81 -32.78 41.56 31.59
N LEU A 82 -32.36 40.48 30.92
CA LEU A 82 -30.97 40.02 30.94
C LEU A 82 -30.09 40.70 29.88
N PRO A 83 -28.79 40.89 30.16
CA PRO A 83 -27.84 41.27 29.12
C PRO A 83 -27.65 40.12 28.10
N PRO A 84 -27.53 40.42 26.79
CA PRO A 84 -27.43 39.42 25.72
C PRO A 84 -26.45 38.25 25.96
N PRO A 85 -25.21 38.45 26.48
CA PRO A 85 -24.26 37.34 26.66
C PRO A 85 -24.65 36.32 27.73
N THR A 86 -25.59 36.64 28.62
CA THR A 86 -26.04 35.72 29.69
C THR A 86 -27.13 34.75 29.22
N LEU A 87 -27.74 35.03 28.07
CA LEU A 87 -28.85 34.26 27.52
C LEU A 87 -28.42 32.88 26.99
N PRO A 88 -27.32 32.73 26.21
CA PRO A 88 -26.86 31.40 25.76
C PRO A 88 -26.55 30.39 26.89
N PRO A 89 -25.79 30.71 27.95
CA PRO A 89 -25.53 29.74 29.02
C PRO A 89 -26.79 29.42 29.83
N LEU A 90 -27.72 30.36 29.99
CA LEU A 90 -29.04 30.13 30.60
C LEU A 90 -29.88 29.13 29.80
N LEU A 91 -29.97 29.31 28.48
CA LEU A 91 -30.71 28.40 27.60
C LEU A 91 -30.06 27.01 27.53
N ARG A 92 -28.72 26.91 27.59
CA ARG A 92 -28.02 25.62 27.70
C ARG A 92 -28.37 24.86 28.99
N LEU A 93 -28.55 25.57 30.11
CA LEU A 93 -29.00 24.96 31.36
C LEU A 93 -30.46 24.46 31.25
N LEU A 94 -31.35 25.24 30.64
CA LEU A 94 -32.73 24.79 30.37
C LEU A 94 -32.75 23.55 29.48
N TYR A 95 -31.95 23.53 28.43
CA TYR A 95 -31.75 22.36 27.57
C TYR A 95 -31.25 21.14 28.37
N ALA A 96 -30.22 21.31 29.21
CA ALA A 96 -29.69 20.23 30.06
C ALA A 96 -30.74 19.66 31.01
N TYR A 97 -31.62 20.50 31.58
CA TYR A 97 -32.75 20.05 32.39
C TYR A 97 -33.73 19.19 31.56
N LEU A 98 -34.11 19.64 30.37
CA LEU A 98 -35.06 18.93 29.50
C LEU A 98 -34.58 17.52 29.14
N ARG A 99 -33.26 17.33 28.99
CA ARG A 99 -32.68 16.04 28.60
C ARG A 99 -32.34 15.13 29.78
N LYS A 100 -31.89 15.69 30.91
CA LYS A 100 -31.47 14.89 32.07
C LYS A 100 -32.60 14.56 33.04
N SER A 101 -33.70 15.31 33.02
CA SER A 101 -34.82 15.07 33.92
C SER A 101 -35.62 13.83 33.46
N PRO A 102 -35.96 12.89 34.36
CA PRO A 102 -36.77 11.72 34.01
C PRO A 102 -38.22 12.09 33.65
N ARG A 103 -38.71 13.25 34.11
CA ARG A 103 -40.03 13.81 33.80
C ARG A 103 -39.91 15.32 33.62
N PRO A 104 -39.42 15.80 32.47
CA PRO A 104 -39.20 17.21 32.25
C PRO A 104 -40.54 17.95 32.14
N THR A 105 -40.72 19.00 32.94
CA THR A 105 -41.78 19.99 32.75
C THR A 105 -41.28 21.01 31.72
N PRO A 106 -41.92 21.12 30.54
CA PRO A 106 -41.46 22.05 29.52
C PRO A 106 -41.57 23.50 30.02
N PRO A 107 -40.58 24.36 29.73
CA PRO A 107 -40.65 25.79 30.03
C PRO A 107 -41.81 26.45 29.25
N PRO A 108 -42.45 27.51 29.80
CA PRO A 108 -43.56 28.19 29.11
C PRO A 108 -43.06 28.81 27.80
N LEU A 109 -43.66 28.42 26.67
CA LEU A 109 -43.28 28.96 25.35
C LEU A 109 -43.35 30.49 25.28
N PRO A 110 -44.38 31.17 25.83
CA PRO A 110 -44.44 32.63 25.79
C PRO A 110 -43.24 33.34 26.44
N LEU A 111 -42.58 32.69 27.41
CA LEU A 111 -41.37 33.23 28.06
C LEU A 111 -40.10 33.00 27.23
N LEU A 112 -40.05 31.98 26.38
CA LEU A 112 -38.86 31.64 25.60
C LEU A 112 -38.80 32.33 24.23
N LEU A 113 -39.96 32.40 23.57
CA LEU A 113 -40.07 32.86 22.19
C LEU A 113 -39.52 34.27 21.92
N PRO A 114 -39.66 35.27 22.83
CA PRO A 114 -39.10 36.60 22.63
C PRO A 114 -37.56 36.64 22.60
N HIS A 115 -36.91 35.65 23.22
CA HIS A 115 -35.47 35.63 23.42
C HIS A 115 -34.70 34.84 22.35
N LEU A 116 -35.38 33.95 21.62
CA LEU A 116 -34.76 33.11 20.57
C LEU A 116 -34.09 33.88 19.42
N PRO A 117 -34.59 35.05 18.96
CA PRO A 117 -33.90 35.84 17.94
C PRO A 117 -32.58 36.47 18.42
N SER A 118 -32.39 36.62 19.73
CA SER A 118 -31.21 37.26 20.35
C SER A 118 -30.08 36.27 20.67
N VAL A 119 -30.22 35.01 20.24
CA VAL A 119 -29.34 33.88 20.58
C VAL A 119 -28.83 33.24 19.29
N PRO A 120 -27.61 32.65 19.30
CA PRO A 120 -27.14 31.90 18.15
C PRO A 120 -28.16 30.84 17.67
N PRO A 121 -28.42 30.77 16.36
CA PRO A 121 -29.54 29.99 15.84
C PRO A 121 -29.41 28.48 16.09
N HIS A 122 -28.18 27.93 16.13
CA HIS A 122 -27.95 26.52 16.48
C HIS A 122 -28.49 26.17 17.87
N LEU A 123 -28.38 27.08 18.84
CA LEU A 123 -28.87 26.87 20.21
C LEU A 123 -30.39 27.04 20.29
N SER A 124 -30.95 27.99 19.55
CA SER A 124 -32.40 28.16 19.42
C SER A 124 -33.06 26.92 18.80
N LEU A 125 -32.45 26.34 17.76
CA LEU A 125 -32.90 25.11 17.12
C LEU A 125 -32.75 23.89 18.04
N LEU A 126 -31.64 23.78 18.77
CA LEU A 126 -31.43 22.73 19.77
C LEU A 126 -32.52 22.77 20.86
N LEU A 127 -32.84 23.95 21.37
CA LEU A 127 -33.84 24.13 22.41
C LEU A 127 -35.25 23.82 21.89
N LEU A 128 -35.68 24.42 20.77
CA LEU A 128 -36.98 24.16 20.15
C LEU A 128 -37.17 22.66 19.79
N GLY A 129 -36.12 22.04 19.24
CA GLY A 129 -36.09 20.61 18.97
C GLY A 129 -36.25 19.79 20.25
N SER A 130 -35.49 20.12 21.31
CA SER A 130 -35.56 19.41 22.58
C SER A 130 -36.92 19.52 23.27
N ILE A 131 -37.57 20.70 23.21
CA ILE A 131 -38.91 20.92 23.76
C ILE A 131 -39.94 20.10 22.97
N SER A 132 -39.89 20.13 21.64
CA SER A 132 -40.84 19.37 20.80
C SER A 132 -40.70 17.85 20.98
N ALA A 133 -39.53 17.35 21.41
CA ALA A 133 -39.30 15.95 21.73
C ALA A 133 -39.85 15.49 23.10
N VAL A 134 -40.29 16.41 23.97
CA VAL A 134 -40.84 16.10 25.30
C VAL A 134 -42.18 15.37 25.15
N PRO A 135 -42.32 14.13 25.68
CA PRO A 135 -43.53 13.34 25.51
C PRO A 135 -44.79 13.95 26.15
N THR A 136 -44.63 14.75 27.21
CA THR A 136 -45.73 15.36 27.97
C THR A 136 -46.16 16.74 27.46
N LEU A 137 -45.57 17.24 26.37
CA LEU A 137 -45.91 18.53 25.79
C LEU A 137 -47.25 18.45 25.03
N PRO A 138 -48.21 19.38 25.26
CA PRO A 138 -49.43 19.48 24.48
C PRO A 138 -49.17 19.64 22.98
N GLU A 139 -50.03 19.06 22.14
CA GLU A 139 -49.92 19.19 20.67
C GLU A 139 -49.88 20.62 20.13
N PRO A 140 -50.70 21.60 20.60
CA PRO A 140 -50.64 22.96 20.06
C PRO A 140 -49.30 23.65 20.36
N ASP A 141 -48.76 23.42 21.55
CA ASP A 141 -47.45 23.93 21.95
C ASP A 141 -46.32 23.26 21.15
N ARG A 142 -46.45 21.96 20.86
CA ARG A 142 -45.52 21.23 20.00
C ARG A 142 -45.54 21.78 18.57
N GLN A 143 -46.72 22.00 18.00
CA GLN A 143 -46.88 22.59 16.67
C GLN A 143 -46.27 24.00 16.63
N SER A 144 -46.49 24.82 17.67
CA SER A 144 -45.86 26.16 17.74
C SER A 144 -44.33 26.10 17.81
N CYS A 145 -43.75 25.10 18.49
CA CYS A 145 -42.30 24.90 18.48
C CYS A 145 -41.78 24.48 17.10
N LEU A 146 -42.47 23.53 16.45
CA LEU A 146 -42.09 22.99 15.15
C LEU A 146 -42.27 24.00 14.03
N SER A 147 -43.32 24.82 14.07
CA SER A 147 -43.57 25.87 13.08
C SER A 147 -42.44 26.90 13.15
N ARG A 148 -42.09 27.37 14.34
CA ARG A 148 -40.99 28.34 14.52
C ARG A 148 -39.63 27.76 14.20
N LEU A 149 -39.41 26.47 14.49
CA LEU A 149 -38.20 25.77 14.08
C LEU A 149 -38.12 25.72 12.54
N SER A 150 -39.22 25.37 11.86
CA SER A 150 -39.30 25.37 10.41
C SER A 150 -39.09 26.77 9.81
N ASP A 151 -39.70 27.80 10.41
CA ASP A 151 -39.50 29.20 10.00
C ASP A 151 -38.03 29.61 10.15
N LEU A 152 -37.37 29.24 11.25
CA LEU A 152 -35.94 29.50 11.43
C LEU A 152 -35.08 28.79 10.39
N LEU A 153 -35.41 27.55 10.01
CA LEU A 153 -34.68 26.82 8.97
C LEU A 153 -34.91 27.42 7.57
N LEU A 154 -36.13 27.88 7.27
CA LEU A 154 -36.49 28.39 5.94
C LEU A 154 -36.11 29.87 5.73
N LEU A 155 -36.17 30.70 6.77
CA LEU A 155 -35.97 32.16 6.68
C LEU A 155 -34.54 32.59 7.01
N SER A 156 -33.74 31.75 7.67
CA SER A 156 -32.36 32.12 8.03
C SER A 156 -31.42 31.95 6.84
N PRO A 157 -30.54 32.93 6.55
CA PRO A 157 -29.50 32.77 5.54
C PRO A 157 -28.56 31.58 5.87
N PRO A 158 -28.04 30.86 4.87
CA PRO A 158 -27.15 29.71 5.05
C PRO A 158 -25.95 29.98 5.97
N GLY A 159 -25.34 31.17 5.84
CA GLY A 159 -24.17 31.58 6.63
C GLY A 159 -24.48 32.04 8.06
N LEU A 160 -25.76 32.24 8.41
CA LEU A 160 -26.19 32.64 9.75
C LEU A 160 -26.47 31.42 10.65
N LEU A 161 -26.90 30.31 10.06
CA LEU A 161 -27.16 29.04 10.77
C LEU A 161 -25.88 28.33 11.22
N LEU A 162 -24.77 28.60 10.53
CA LEU A 162 -23.47 27.99 10.71
C LEU A 162 -22.40 29.08 10.65
N ASP A 163 -22.21 29.79 11.77
CA ASP A 163 -20.97 30.51 12.04
C ASP A 163 -19.81 29.49 11.88
N PRO A 164 -18.65 29.81 11.24
CA PRO A 164 -17.51 28.90 11.16
C PRO A 164 -17.08 28.30 12.52
N ASP A 165 -17.36 29.00 13.62
CA ASP A 165 -17.10 28.54 14.99
C ASP A 165 -18.31 27.83 15.67
N ALA A 166 -19.45 27.71 14.98
CA ALA A 166 -20.65 27.10 15.55
C ALA A 166 -20.61 25.55 15.51
N PRO A 167 -21.00 24.88 16.61
CA PRO A 167 -21.00 23.43 16.69
C PRO A 167 -22.12 22.81 15.83
N ALA A 168 -21.77 22.28 14.65
CA ALA A 168 -22.70 21.59 13.74
C ALA A 168 -23.48 20.44 14.42
N ASN A 169 -22.92 19.84 15.48
CA ASN A 169 -23.55 18.76 16.24
C ASN A 169 -24.75 19.24 17.06
N GLU A 170 -24.72 20.47 17.58
CA GLU A 170 -25.86 21.06 18.31
C GLU A 170 -27.02 21.36 17.34
N LEU A 171 -26.72 21.88 16.15
CA LEU A 171 -27.71 22.10 15.09
C LEU A 171 -28.40 20.79 14.67
N LEU A 172 -27.61 19.78 14.30
CA LEU A 172 -28.13 18.48 13.85
C LEU A 172 -28.88 17.75 14.98
N ALA A 173 -28.46 17.88 16.23
CA ALA A 173 -29.19 17.34 17.36
C ALA A 173 -30.56 18.00 17.54
N GLY A 174 -30.65 19.32 17.40
CA GLY A 174 -31.93 20.06 17.41
C GLY A 174 -32.90 19.56 16.34
N ILE A 175 -32.41 19.45 15.09
CA ILE A 175 -33.18 18.89 13.96
C ILE A 175 -33.61 17.45 14.28
N GLY A 176 -32.71 16.62 14.81
CA GLY A 176 -33.01 15.25 15.20
C GLY A 176 -34.11 15.12 16.25
N TYR A 177 -34.05 15.93 17.31
CA TYR A 177 -35.09 15.94 18.33
C TYR A 177 -36.45 16.34 17.74
N ALA A 178 -36.49 17.36 16.87
CA ALA A 178 -37.71 17.79 16.19
C ALA A 178 -38.31 16.68 15.32
N LEU A 179 -37.51 16.04 14.45
CA LEU A 179 -37.95 14.95 13.57
C LEU A 179 -38.45 13.72 14.35
N SER A 180 -37.93 13.49 15.56
CA SER A 180 -38.30 12.32 16.36
C SER A 180 -39.79 12.29 16.78
N ARG A 181 -40.45 13.46 16.83
CA ARG A 181 -41.83 13.64 17.36
C ARG A 181 -42.71 14.61 16.55
N SER A 182 -42.28 15.05 15.37
CA SER A 182 -43.09 15.94 14.50
C SER A 182 -44.30 15.25 13.86
N ASP A 183 -45.28 16.03 13.42
CA ASP A 183 -46.36 15.56 12.55
C ASP A 183 -45.87 15.44 11.09
N GLY A 184 -46.71 14.93 10.17
CA GLY A 184 -46.30 14.65 8.79
C GLY A 184 -45.84 15.90 8.02
N LEU A 185 -46.53 17.03 8.19
CA LEU A 185 -46.21 18.29 7.50
C LEU A 185 -44.86 18.84 7.96
N HIS A 186 -44.65 19.02 9.27
CA HIS A 186 -43.38 19.53 9.77
C HIS A 186 -42.25 18.53 9.56
N PHE A 187 -42.52 17.22 9.62
CA PHE A 187 -41.53 16.19 9.29
C PHE A 187 -40.99 16.39 7.87
N SER A 188 -41.89 16.52 6.89
CA SER A 188 -41.49 16.72 5.49
C SER A 188 -40.66 17.99 5.30
N ALA A 189 -41.11 19.13 5.84
CA ALA A 189 -40.40 20.40 5.72
C ALA A 189 -38.98 20.37 6.32
N ILE A 190 -38.86 19.86 7.55
CA ILE A 190 -37.58 19.78 8.27
C ILE A 190 -36.64 18.76 7.60
N PHE A 191 -37.18 17.64 7.12
CA PHE A 191 -36.38 16.60 6.47
C PHE A 191 -35.89 17.04 5.08
N SER A 192 -36.74 17.67 4.28
CA SER A 192 -36.34 18.27 3.00
C SER A 192 -35.27 19.35 3.18
N PHE A 193 -35.33 20.15 4.27
CA PHE A 193 -34.26 21.10 4.58
C PHE A 193 -32.91 20.39 4.81
N LEU A 194 -32.91 19.27 5.55
CA LEU A 194 -31.71 18.47 5.79
C LEU A 194 -31.14 17.87 4.48
N LEU A 195 -32.00 17.39 3.58
CA LEU A 195 -31.60 16.84 2.29
C LEU A 195 -31.13 17.89 1.27
N ARG A 196 -31.66 19.12 1.32
CA ARG A 196 -31.18 20.23 0.48
C ARG A 196 -29.75 20.65 0.80
N GLY A 197 -29.16 20.14 1.90
CA GLY A 197 -27.75 20.20 2.24
C GLY A 197 -27.10 21.54 1.93
N GLN A 198 -27.14 22.47 2.88
CA GLN A 198 -26.44 23.74 2.75
C GLN A 198 -24.96 23.50 2.39
N ALA A 199 -24.38 24.28 1.48
CA ALA A 199 -22.98 24.14 1.07
C ALA A 199 -22.01 24.14 2.26
N VAL A 200 -22.37 24.81 3.35
CA VAL A 200 -21.61 24.87 4.62
C VAL A 200 -21.55 23.52 5.37
N LEU A 201 -22.52 22.62 5.13
CA LEU A 201 -22.54 21.27 5.70
C LEU A 201 -21.79 20.24 4.83
N ALA A 202 -21.31 20.63 3.64
CA ALA A 202 -20.63 19.74 2.70
C ALA A 202 -19.17 19.46 3.14
N THR A 203 -19.01 18.84 4.31
CA THR A 203 -17.73 18.33 4.82
C THR A 203 -17.89 16.89 5.29
N VAL A 204 -16.81 16.11 5.23
CA VAL A 204 -16.82 14.70 5.64
C VAL A 204 -17.29 14.49 7.10
N PRO A 205 -16.81 15.28 8.09
CA PRO A 205 -17.28 15.13 9.47
C PRO A 205 -18.79 15.37 9.62
N ASN A 206 -19.32 16.41 8.97
CA ASN A 206 -20.75 16.72 8.98
C ASN A 206 -21.57 15.63 8.28
N GLY A 207 -21.08 15.09 7.18
CA GLY A 207 -21.67 13.93 6.51
C GLY A 207 -21.81 12.73 7.44
N LEU A 208 -20.75 12.40 8.21
CA LEU A 208 -20.80 11.28 9.18
C LEU A 208 -21.78 11.54 10.32
N MET A 209 -21.93 12.80 10.74
CA MET A 209 -22.92 13.19 11.73
C MET A 209 -24.34 13.03 11.18
N LEU A 210 -24.59 13.38 9.90
CA LEU A 210 -25.87 13.10 9.23
C LEU A 210 -26.18 11.60 9.21
N LEU A 211 -25.21 10.75 8.86
CA LEU A 211 -25.37 9.30 8.88
C LEU A 211 -25.77 8.79 10.27
N ARG A 212 -25.07 9.23 11.32
CA ARG A 212 -25.37 8.85 12.71
C ARG A 212 -26.73 9.35 13.18
N LEU A 213 -27.10 10.56 12.78
CA LEU A 213 -28.40 11.13 13.10
C LEU A 213 -29.52 10.27 12.51
N LEU A 214 -29.37 9.86 11.26
CA LEU A 214 -30.36 9.05 10.57
C LEU A 214 -30.43 7.62 11.09
N ASP A 215 -29.28 7.02 11.41
CA ASP A 215 -29.20 5.74 12.12
C ASP A 215 -30.03 5.79 13.42
N TRP A 216 -29.83 6.84 14.23
CA TRP A 216 -30.58 7.05 15.47
C TRP A 216 -32.09 7.27 15.25
N LEU A 217 -32.46 8.11 14.27
CA LEU A 217 -33.87 8.42 13.96
C LEU A 217 -34.63 7.18 13.47
N VAL A 218 -34.07 6.48 12.48
CA VAL A 218 -34.72 5.32 11.86
C VAL A 218 -34.81 4.16 12.84
N ALA A 219 -33.75 3.88 13.61
CA ALA A 219 -33.81 2.90 14.70
C ALA A 219 -34.90 3.27 15.72
N GLY A 220 -35.02 4.55 16.07
CA GLY A 220 -36.09 5.07 16.92
C GLY A 220 -37.50 4.85 16.34
N PHE A 221 -37.69 5.09 15.04
CA PHE A 221 -38.97 4.87 14.36
C PHE A 221 -39.34 3.39 14.30
N ILE A 222 -38.39 2.51 14.00
CA ILE A 222 -38.61 1.06 14.00
C ILE A 222 -39.01 0.57 15.39
N ASN A 223 -38.28 1.00 16.43
CA ASN A 223 -38.60 0.65 17.82
C ASN A 223 -39.98 1.13 18.26
N ARG A 224 -40.46 2.26 17.73
CA ARG A 224 -41.80 2.81 17.97
C ARG A 224 -42.86 2.32 16.98
N ARG A 225 -42.51 1.42 16.05
CA ARG A 225 -43.38 0.91 14.96
C ARG A 225 -43.99 2.02 14.07
N SER A 226 -43.25 3.12 13.88
CA SER A 226 -43.67 4.25 13.02
C SER A 226 -43.21 4.06 11.58
N PHE A 227 -43.71 3.02 10.91
CA PHE A 227 -43.22 2.61 9.59
C PHE A 227 -43.51 3.62 8.47
N ALA A 228 -44.61 4.38 8.56
CA ALA A 228 -44.91 5.44 7.58
C ALA A 228 -43.81 6.51 7.49
N ARG A 229 -43.10 6.79 8.60
CA ARG A 229 -41.95 7.73 8.58
C ARG A 229 -40.72 7.11 7.97
N VAL A 230 -40.52 5.80 8.17
CA VAL A 230 -39.43 5.06 7.56
C VAL A 230 -39.62 5.00 6.04
N GLU A 231 -40.84 4.71 5.59
CA GLU A 231 -41.20 4.72 4.17
C GLU A 231 -41.04 6.11 3.54
N TYR A 232 -41.46 7.17 4.25
CA TYR A 232 -41.24 8.53 3.79
C TYR A 232 -39.74 8.85 3.63
N VAL A 233 -38.89 8.48 4.60
CA VAL A 233 -37.43 8.67 4.49
C VAL A 233 -36.88 7.94 3.26
N SER A 234 -37.29 6.70 3.04
CA SER A 234 -36.86 5.91 1.87
C SER A 234 -37.33 6.48 0.54
N GLY A 235 -38.55 7.04 0.47
CA GLY A 235 -39.06 7.64 -0.77
C GLY A 235 -38.54 9.04 -1.05
N GLU A 236 -38.25 9.83 0.00
CA GLU A 236 -37.84 11.22 -0.16
C GLU A 236 -36.38 11.34 -0.67
N VAL A 237 -35.50 10.40 -0.30
CA VAL A 237 -34.10 10.41 -0.79
C VAL A 237 -33.97 10.12 -2.28
N SER A 238 -34.99 9.53 -2.91
CA SER A 238 -35.02 9.21 -4.34
C SER A 238 -35.46 10.39 -5.22
N LYS A 239 -35.81 11.54 -4.62
CA LYS A 239 -36.23 12.74 -5.38
C LYS A 239 -35.04 13.59 -5.78
N ASP A 240 -35.20 14.26 -6.92
CA ASP A 240 -34.20 15.20 -7.44
C ASP A 240 -34.20 16.55 -6.70
N GLY A 241 -33.11 17.31 -6.86
CA GLY A 241 -32.96 18.66 -6.31
C GLY A 241 -32.44 18.72 -4.87
N TYR A 242 -31.94 17.60 -4.35
CA TYR A 242 -31.27 17.49 -3.06
C TYR A 242 -29.75 17.45 -3.19
N ALA A 243 -29.04 17.81 -2.12
CA ALA A 243 -27.59 17.80 -2.09
C ALA A 243 -27.08 16.35 -2.09
N PRO A 244 -26.25 15.94 -3.08
CA PRO A 244 -25.86 14.54 -3.24
C PRO A 244 -25.17 13.94 -2.01
N PHE A 245 -24.29 14.70 -1.34
CA PHE A 245 -23.60 14.23 -0.14
C PHE A 245 -24.60 13.93 1.01
N ALA A 246 -25.63 14.76 1.18
CA ALA A 246 -26.63 14.59 2.23
C ALA A 246 -27.51 13.37 1.95
N VAL A 247 -27.95 13.20 0.69
CA VAL A 247 -28.71 12.04 0.24
C VAL A 247 -27.96 10.74 0.52
N ALA A 248 -26.68 10.66 0.13
CA ALA A 248 -25.87 9.47 0.37
C ALA A 248 -25.72 9.15 1.87
N MET A 249 -25.38 10.14 2.70
CA MET A 249 -25.18 9.90 4.13
C MET A 249 -26.48 9.55 4.87
N VAL A 250 -27.59 10.15 4.48
CA VAL A 250 -28.93 9.84 5.00
C VAL A 250 -29.33 8.41 4.63
N ALA A 251 -29.18 8.04 3.36
CA ALA A 251 -29.53 6.71 2.89
C ALA A 251 -28.70 5.61 3.57
N MET A 252 -27.38 5.82 3.70
CA MET A 252 -26.49 4.90 4.42
C MET A 252 -26.79 4.82 5.92
N GLY A 253 -27.22 5.92 6.55
CA GLY A 253 -27.67 5.93 7.94
C GLY A 253 -28.94 5.10 8.14
N ALA A 254 -29.92 5.25 7.25
CA ALA A 254 -31.14 4.47 7.27
C ALA A 254 -30.89 2.97 7.01
N LEU A 255 -30.03 2.63 6.03
CA LEU A 255 -29.62 1.25 5.75
C LEU A 255 -28.91 0.60 6.94
N ARG A 256 -28.06 1.36 7.64
CA ARG A 256 -27.41 0.89 8.88
C ARG A 256 -28.44 0.53 9.95
N ALA A 257 -29.44 1.39 10.16
CA ALA A 257 -30.51 1.14 11.13
C ALA A 257 -31.33 -0.10 10.77
N PHE A 258 -31.65 -0.30 9.49
CA PHE A 258 -32.36 -1.49 9.01
C PHE A 258 -31.60 -2.78 9.34
N ARG A 259 -30.27 -2.75 9.22
CA ARG A 259 -29.42 -3.91 9.54
C ARG A 259 -29.41 -4.23 11.04
N ILE A 260 -29.37 -3.20 11.89
CA ILE A 260 -29.27 -3.37 13.35
C ILE A 260 -30.61 -3.80 13.95
N ALA A 261 -31.73 -3.38 13.36
CA ALA A 261 -33.05 -3.71 13.85
C ALA A 261 -33.45 -5.18 13.59
N SER A 262 -33.23 -6.04 14.57
CA SER A 262 -33.69 -7.43 14.55
C SER A 262 -35.22 -7.51 14.47
N GLY A 263 -35.76 -8.19 13.47
CA GLY A 263 -37.21 -8.40 13.33
C GLY A 263 -37.97 -7.28 12.62
N PHE A 264 -37.28 -6.31 11.99
CA PHE A 264 -37.88 -5.45 10.99
C PHE A 264 -37.86 -6.18 9.63
N PRO A 265 -39.02 -6.63 9.10
CA PRO A 265 -39.10 -6.98 7.69
C PRO A 265 -39.09 -5.66 6.91
N GLY A 266 -37.91 -5.09 6.73
CA GLY A 266 -37.76 -3.97 5.82
C GLY A 266 -38.26 -4.43 4.46
N ASP A 267 -39.32 -3.80 3.95
CA ASP A 267 -39.79 -4.03 2.60
C ASP A 267 -38.57 -3.91 1.67
N ALA A 268 -38.31 -4.95 0.89
CA ALA A 268 -37.21 -4.97 -0.07
C ALA A 268 -37.24 -3.71 -0.96
N ARG A 269 -38.43 -3.18 -1.23
CA ARG A 269 -38.63 -1.90 -1.91
C ARG A 269 -37.94 -0.73 -1.22
N MET A 270 -38.14 -0.54 0.09
CA MET A 270 -37.54 0.56 0.85
C MET A 270 -36.02 0.45 0.87
N ARG A 271 -35.48 -0.76 1.00
CA ARG A 271 -34.03 -1.00 0.95
C ARG A 271 -33.48 -0.66 -0.43
N ASN A 272 -34.14 -1.12 -1.50
CA ASN A 272 -33.72 -0.87 -2.88
C ASN A 272 -33.71 0.63 -3.19
N SER A 273 -34.74 1.39 -2.77
CA SER A 273 -34.77 2.85 -2.98
C SER A 273 -33.59 3.58 -2.33
N LEU A 274 -33.17 3.15 -1.14
CA LEU A 274 -31.99 3.71 -0.46
C LEU A 274 -30.69 3.32 -1.18
N GLU A 275 -30.55 2.08 -1.61
CA GLU A 275 -29.37 1.60 -2.35
C GLU A 275 -29.27 2.23 -3.74
N GLU A 276 -30.40 2.45 -4.43
CA GLU A 276 -30.49 3.19 -5.69
C GLU A 276 -30.09 4.66 -5.53
N ALA A 277 -30.51 5.31 -4.44
CA ALA A 277 -30.08 6.68 -4.13
C ALA A 277 -28.56 6.79 -3.88
N VAL A 278 -27.95 5.79 -3.23
CA VAL A 278 -26.49 5.72 -3.10
C VAL A 278 -25.82 5.51 -4.46
N GLY A 279 -26.41 4.67 -5.31
CA GLY A 279 -25.95 4.41 -6.68
C GLY A 279 -25.98 5.65 -7.57
N SER A 280 -27.07 6.43 -7.54
CA SER A 280 -27.22 7.66 -8.32
C SER A 280 -26.26 8.76 -7.86
N VAL A 281 -26.02 8.88 -6.55
CA VAL A 281 -25.01 9.81 -6.03
C VAL A 281 -23.59 9.38 -6.43
N ALA A 282 -23.29 8.08 -6.40
CA ALA A 282 -22.01 7.56 -6.86
C ALA A 282 -21.80 7.83 -8.36
N GLU A 283 -22.84 7.66 -9.17
CA GLU A 283 -22.84 8.00 -10.59
C GLU A 283 -22.56 9.50 -10.82
N TYR A 284 -23.26 10.36 -10.10
CA TYR A 284 -23.06 11.81 -10.15
C TYR A 284 -21.60 12.21 -9.84
N ALA A 285 -20.99 11.58 -8.83
CA ALA A 285 -19.60 11.82 -8.46
C ALA A 285 -18.61 11.42 -9.57
N ILE A 286 -18.88 10.33 -10.30
CA ILE A 286 -18.00 9.81 -11.35
C ILE A 286 -18.15 10.55 -12.67
N LEU A 287 -19.39 10.76 -13.13
CA LEU A 287 -19.68 11.32 -14.46
C LEU A 287 -19.45 12.84 -14.52
N GLY A 288 -19.19 13.49 -13.39
CA GLY A 288 -18.84 14.91 -13.35
C GLY A 288 -20.02 15.82 -13.65
N GLY A 289 -21.16 15.60 -12.98
CA GLY A 289 -22.38 16.38 -13.21
C GLY A 289 -22.26 17.83 -12.74
N GLY A 290 -21.75 18.75 -13.57
CA GLY A 290 -21.87 20.22 -13.41
C GLY A 290 -21.33 20.89 -12.12
N GLY A 291 -20.95 20.13 -11.08
CA GLY A 291 -20.54 20.62 -9.77
C GLY A 291 -19.05 20.94 -9.68
N SER A 292 -18.67 21.67 -8.64
CA SER A 292 -17.27 22.02 -8.39
C SER A 292 -16.41 20.76 -8.13
N VAL A 293 -15.10 20.83 -8.38
CA VAL A 293 -14.18 19.71 -8.11
C VAL A 293 -14.21 19.32 -6.62
N SER A 294 -14.20 20.32 -5.72
CA SER A 294 -14.21 20.11 -4.27
C SER A 294 -15.47 19.40 -3.77
N GLU A 295 -16.65 19.69 -4.35
CA GLU A 295 -17.90 19.03 -3.98
C GLU A 295 -17.88 17.53 -4.32
N ARG A 296 -17.32 17.16 -5.47
CA ARG A 296 -17.19 15.76 -5.89
C ARG A 296 -16.27 14.98 -4.97
N GLU A 297 -15.14 15.57 -4.57
CA GLU A 297 -14.20 14.95 -3.64
C GLU A 297 -14.87 14.63 -2.29
N VAL A 298 -15.66 15.58 -1.76
CA VAL A 298 -16.42 15.37 -0.52
C VAL A 298 -17.43 14.24 -0.68
N ILE A 299 -18.14 14.16 -1.80
CA ILE A 299 -19.11 13.09 -2.07
C ILE A 299 -18.41 11.72 -2.08
N VAL A 300 -17.29 11.58 -2.82
CA VAL A 300 -16.53 10.32 -2.91
C VAL A 300 -16.02 9.89 -1.53
N GLN A 301 -15.51 10.82 -0.73
CA GLN A 301 -15.05 10.55 0.64
C GLN A 301 -16.21 10.15 1.56
N CYS A 302 -17.35 10.83 1.46
CA CYS A 302 -18.57 10.53 2.21
C CYS A 302 -19.12 9.14 1.86
N VAL A 303 -19.21 8.79 0.57
CA VAL A 303 -19.67 7.46 0.12
C VAL A 303 -18.73 6.38 0.64
N SER A 304 -17.43 6.58 0.52
CA SER A 304 -16.40 5.62 0.96
C SER A 304 -16.50 5.33 2.46
N LEU A 305 -16.55 6.37 3.30
CA LEU A 305 -16.67 6.22 4.76
C LEU A 305 -18.07 5.80 5.21
N GLY A 306 -19.11 6.27 4.52
CA GLY A 306 -20.49 5.93 4.83
C GLY A 306 -20.77 4.45 4.61
N LEU A 307 -20.24 3.87 3.53
CA LEU A 307 -20.37 2.43 3.24
C LEU A 307 -19.66 1.59 4.29
N VAL A 308 -18.49 2.03 4.79
CA VAL A 308 -17.81 1.41 5.95
C VAL A 308 -18.72 1.31 7.17
N ARG A 309 -19.47 2.37 7.46
CA ARG A 309 -20.38 2.39 8.62
C ARG A 309 -21.70 1.65 8.36
N CYS A 310 -22.21 1.71 7.14
CA CYS A 310 -23.45 1.06 6.71
C CYS A 310 -23.33 -0.46 6.69
N GLY A 311 -22.27 -1.00 6.10
CA GLY A 311 -22.09 -2.43 5.85
C GLY A 311 -22.50 -2.87 4.45
N PRO A 312 -22.80 -4.17 4.24
CA PRO A 312 -23.00 -4.73 2.91
C PRO A 312 -24.26 -4.16 2.25
N VAL A 313 -24.09 -3.62 1.05
CA VAL A 313 -25.13 -3.13 0.13
C VAL A 313 -25.17 -4.00 -1.12
N SER A 314 -26.28 -3.98 -1.86
CA SER A 314 -26.37 -4.66 -3.16
C SER A 314 -25.30 -4.16 -4.14
N SER A 315 -24.98 -4.99 -5.13
CA SER A 315 -23.96 -4.70 -6.12
C SER A 315 -24.41 -3.57 -7.04
N ASN A 316 -23.62 -2.51 -7.13
CA ASN A 316 -23.83 -1.42 -8.06
C ASN A 316 -22.50 -0.99 -8.69
N GLY A 317 -22.44 -1.00 -10.02
CA GLY A 317 -21.21 -0.69 -10.77
C GLY A 317 -20.65 0.71 -10.50
N ASN A 318 -21.54 1.71 -10.38
CA ASN A 318 -21.15 3.09 -10.05
C ASN A 318 -20.60 3.20 -8.63
N VAL A 319 -21.16 2.43 -7.68
CA VAL A 319 -20.62 2.37 -6.31
C VAL A 319 -19.21 1.80 -6.29
N VAL A 320 -18.94 0.73 -7.05
CA VAL A 320 -17.59 0.13 -7.12
C VAL A 320 -16.58 1.10 -7.72
N LEU A 321 -16.95 1.80 -8.79
CA LEU A 321 -16.10 2.82 -9.41
C LEU A 321 -15.83 4.01 -8.49
N CYS A 322 -16.84 4.43 -7.71
CA CYS A 322 -16.71 5.52 -6.76
C CYS A 322 -15.79 5.13 -5.60
N LEU A 323 -15.93 3.90 -5.07
CA LEU A 323 -15.00 3.34 -4.08
C LEU A 323 -13.57 3.23 -4.62
N CYS A 324 -13.41 2.82 -5.88
CA CYS A 324 -12.11 2.77 -6.54
C CYS A 324 -11.47 4.16 -6.59
N SER A 325 -12.18 5.18 -7.06
CA SER A 325 -11.70 6.58 -7.03
C SER A 325 -11.40 7.05 -5.61
N GLY A 326 -12.28 6.77 -4.64
CA GLY A 326 -12.04 7.13 -3.24
C GLY A 326 -10.77 6.52 -2.68
N LEU A 327 -10.49 5.25 -3.00
CA LEU A 327 -9.26 4.58 -2.57
C LEU A 327 -8.01 5.20 -3.21
N LEU A 328 -8.01 5.36 -4.53
CA LEU A 328 -6.82 5.76 -5.28
C LEU A 328 -6.52 7.26 -5.16
N ASP A 329 -7.55 8.10 -5.10
CA ASP A 329 -7.41 9.56 -5.16
C ASP A 329 -7.46 10.23 -3.77
N HIS A 330 -8.07 9.59 -2.77
CA HIS A 330 -8.28 10.20 -1.45
C HIS A 330 -7.71 9.37 -0.28
N VAL A 331 -7.91 8.05 -0.24
CA VAL A 331 -7.34 7.21 0.83
C VAL A 331 -5.83 7.06 0.63
N PHE A 332 -5.38 6.85 -0.62
CA PHE A 332 -3.98 6.70 -0.99
C PHE A 332 -3.52 7.75 -2.03
N PRO A 333 -3.55 9.05 -1.70
CA PRO A 333 -3.28 10.15 -2.63
C PRO A 333 -1.79 10.34 -2.94
N LEU A 334 -1.05 9.23 -3.09
CA LEU A 334 0.41 9.17 -3.18
C LEU A 334 0.95 10.01 -4.33
N LYS A 335 0.28 10.04 -5.49
CA LYS A 335 0.68 10.87 -6.63
C LYS A 335 0.78 12.36 -6.26
N SER A 336 -0.23 12.87 -5.56
CA SER A 336 -0.26 14.27 -5.11
C SER A 336 0.79 14.54 -4.03
N LEU A 337 0.91 13.62 -3.06
CA LEU A 337 1.83 13.76 -1.94
C LEU A 337 3.30 13.65 -2.35
N LEU A 338 3.63 12.72 -3.25
CA LEU A 338 4.98 12.52 -3.78
C LEU A 338 5.40 13.71 -4.64
N ARG A 339 4.48 14.24 -5.48
CA ARG A 339 4.75 15.44 -6.27
C ARG A 339 4.97 16.66 -5.38
N ALA A 340 4.10 16.88 -4.39
CA ALA A 340 4.25 17.96 -3.42
C ALA A 340 5.57 17.84 -2.63
N ALA A 341 5.98 16.62 -2.26
CA ALA A 341 7.24 16.36 -1.57
C ALA A 341 8.47 16.70 -2.43
N VAL A 342 8.41 16.47 -3.75
CA VAL A 342 9.48 16.81 -4.70
C VAL A 342 9.54 18.33 -4.92
N GLU A 343 8.40 18.97 -5.11
CA GLU A 343 8.29 20.41 -5.42
C GLU A 343 8.54 21.31 -4.21
N ASN A 344 8.03 20.95 -3.02
CA ASN A 344 8.14 21.76 -1.81
C ASN A 344 8.49 20.92 -0.57
N PRO A 345 9.77 20.58 -0.35
CA PRO A 345 10.22 19.68 0.72
C PRO A 345 10.09 20.25 2.14
N ASN A 346 9.95 21.57 2.27
CA ASN A 346 9.76 22.28 3.54
C ASN A 346 8.28 22.67 3.78
N GLY A 347 7.37 22.23 2.90
CA GLY A 347 5.94 22.49 3.01
C GLY A 347 5.33 21.84 4.25
N GLU A 348 4.09 22.24 4.57
CA GLU A 348 3.30 21.66 5.66
C GLU A 348 3.30 20.12 5.63
N PRO A 349 3.18 19.45 6.79
CA PRO A 349 3.27 17.99 6.86
C PRO A 349 1.95 17.35 6.39
N ALA A 350 1.60 17.55 5.11
CA ALA A 350 0.39 17.03 4.48
C ALA A 350 0.30 15.51 4.60
N ALA A 351 1.44 14.81 4.49
CA ALA A 351 1.52 13.37 4.74
C ALA A 351 1.13 13.00 6.18
N LYS A 352 1.61 13.76 7.18
CA LYS A 352 1.29 13.53 8.59
C LYS A 352 -0.17 13.83 8.90
N GLN A 353 -0.69 14.95 8.38
CA GLN A 353 -2.11 15.30 8.50
C GLN A 353 -3.00 14.22 7.90
N HIS A 354 -2.60 13.66 6.75
CA HIS A 354 -3.30 12.57 6.10
C HIS A 354 -3.29 11.28 6.94
N LEU A 355 -2.14 10.91 7.52
CA LEU A 355 -2.03 9.77 8.44
C LEU A 355 -2.97 9.89 9.65
N ASP A 356 -3.15 11.11 10.15
CA ASP A 356 -4.05 11.40 11.27
C ASP A 356 -5.54 11.49 10.86
N SER A 357 -5.82 11.58 9.56
CA SER A 357 -7.17 11.67 9.03
C SER A 357 -8.00 10.42 9.32
N LEU A 358 -9.32 10.60 9.46
CA LEU A 358 -10.25 9.48 9.62
C LEU A 358 -10.25 8.56 8.39
N LEU A 359 -10.05 9.14 7.20
CA LEU A 359 -10.07 8.41 5.93
C LEU A 359 -8.96 7.37 5.87
N PHE A 360 -7.73 7.76 6.23
CA PHE A 360 -6.59 6.83 6.26
C PHE A 360 -6.74 5.78 7.38
N LYS A 361 -7.25 6.17 8.56
CA LYS A 361 -7.48 5.24 9.67
C LYS A 361 -8.47 4.11 9.34
N GLU A 362 -9.39 4.35 8.40
CA GLU A 362 -10.36 3.37 7.93
C GLU A 362 -9.96 2.71 6.59
N ALA A 363 -8.72 2.92 6.09
CA ALA A 363 -8.28 2.46 4.77
C ALA A 363 -8.52 0.97 4.53
N GLY A 364 -8.17 0.11 5.49
CA GLY A 364 -8.40 -1.33 5.39
C GLY A 364 -9.88 -1.72 5.31
N ALA A 365 -10.75 -0.99 6.01
CA ALA A 365 -12.19 -1.23 5.97
C ALA A 365 -12.79 -0.80 4.61
N VAL A 366 -12.33 0.35 4.06
CA VAL A 366 -12.72 0.80 2.72
C VAL A 366 -12.27 -0.20 1.67
N THR A 367 -11.03 -0.70 1.73
CA THR A 367 -10.51 -1.75 0.84
C THR A 367 -11.35 -3.03 0.92
N GLY A 368 -11.72 -3.47 2.12
CA GLY A 368 -12.55 -4.66 2.30
C GLY A 368 -13.90 -4.56 1.62
N ILE A 369 -14.59 -3.41 1.75
CA ILE A 369 -15.88 -3.18 1.09
C ILE A 369 -15.73 -3.07 -0.42
N PHE A 370 -14.70 -2.40 -0.89
CA PHE A 370 -14.37 -2.33 -2.30
C PHE A 370 -14.19 -3.72 -2.93
N CYS A 371 -13.42 -4.60 -2.28
CA CYS A 371 -13.25 -5.98 -2.73
C CYS A 371 -14.56 -6.78 -2.72
N ASN A 372 -15.42 -6.59 -1.71
CA ASN A 372 -16.73 -7.24 -1.66
C ASN A 372 -17.63 -6.78 -2.82
N GLN A 373 -17.65 -5.48 -3.11
CA GLN A 373 -18.41 -4.92 -4.23
C GLN A 373 -17.88 -5.40 -5.58
N TYR A 374 -16.55 -5.46 -5.74
CA TYR A 374 -15.89 -6.03 -6.93
C TYR A 374 -16.29 -7.50 -7.17
N ALA A 375 -16.31 -8.31 -6.11
CA ALA A 375 -16.68 -9.72 -6.21
C ALA A 375 -18.11 -9.94 -6.74
N THR A 376 -19.01 -8.97 -6.55
CA THR A 376 -20.40 -9.04 -7.03
C THR A 376 -20.69 -8.20 -8.27
N ALA A 377 -19.74 -7.40 -8.75
CA ALA A 377 -19.93 -6.53 -9.91
C ALA A 377 -19.97 -7.29 -11.24
N ASP A 378 -20.55 -6.67 -12.27
CA ASP A 378 -20.50 -7.18 -13.64
C ASP A 378 -19.10 -7.02 -14.27
N GLU A 379 -18.84 -7.76 -15.34
CA GLU A 379 -17.53 -7.81 -16.00
C GLU A 379 -17.07 -6.47 -16.58
N GLY A 380 -18.00 -5.61 -17.01
CA GLY A 380 -17.68 -4.28 -17.53
C GLY A 380 -17.07 -3.41 -16.44
N HIS A 381 -17.75 -3.31 -15.29
CA HIS A 381 -17.27 -2.55 -14.14
C HIS A 381 -16.02 -3.19 -13.50
N ARG A 382 -15.94 -4.52 -13.40
CA ARG A 382 -14.73 -5.21 -12.93
C ARG A 382 -13.50 -4.83 -13.75
N SER A 383 -13.61 -4.88 -15.08
CA SER A 383 -12.49 -4.56 -15.98
C SER A 383 -12.09 -3.09 -15.91
N ALA A 384 -13.05 -2.17 -15.71
CA ALA A 384 -12.76 -0.75 -15.53
C ALA A 384 -12.01 -0.46 -14.23
N VAL A 385 -12.41 -1.11 -13.14
CA VAL A 385 -11.78 -0.98 -11.81
C VAL A 385 -10.39 -1.61 -11.79
N GLU A 386 -10.23 -2.80 -12.36
CA GLU A 386 -8.93 -3.47 -12.53
C GLU A 386 -7.94 -2.54 -13.22
N ARG A 387 -8.31 -1.99 -14.38
CA ARG A 387 -7.46 -1.06 -15.14
C ARG A 387 -7.02 0.15 -14.30
N ARG A 388 -7.92 0.72 -13.48
CA ARG A 388 -7.57 1.86 -12.60
C ARG A 388 -6.54 1.48 -11.55
N VAL A 389 -6.68 0.32 -10.90
CA VAL A 389 -5.72 -0.15 -9.88
C VAL A 389 -4.36 -0.52 -10.50
N TRP A 390 -4.35 -1.12 -11.68
CA TRP A 390 -3.11 -1.44 -12.40
C TRP A 390 -2.38 -0.19 -12.85
N ASN A 391 -3.09 0.78 -13.43
CA ASN A 391 -2.53 2.08 -13.81
C ASN A 391 -1.99 2.83 -12.59
N TYR A 392 -2.73 2.82 -11.48
CA TYR A 392 -2.26 3.41 -10.23
C TYR A 392 -0.94 2.82 -9.75
N SER A 393 -0.77 1.49 -9.87
CA SER A 393 0.49 0.83 -9.48
C SER A 393 1.67 1.29 -10.35
N GLN A 394 1.46 1.47 -11.65
CA GLN A 394 2.48 1.97 -12.59
C GLN A 394 2.83 3.45 -12.36
N ASP A 395 1.82 4.29 -12.13
CA ASP A 395 1.98 5.70 -11.77
C ASP A 395 2.76 5.82 -10.46
N LEU A 396 2.38 5.03 -9.45
CA LEU A 396 3.04 4.99 -8.15
C LEU A 396 4.53 4.62 -8.28
N TYR A 397 4.88 3.61 -9.08
CA TYR A 397 6.28 3.26 -9.34
C TYR A 397 7.07 4.45 -9.90
N SER A 398 6.51 5.14 -10.89
CA SER A 398 7.17 6.25 -11.58
C SER A 398 7.40 7.45 -10.65
N ASP A 399 6.41 7.78 -9.83
CA ASP A 399 6.50 8.89 -8.88
C ASP A 399 7.35 8.54 -7.65
N LEU A 400 7.27 7.31 -7.16
CA LEU A 400 8.07 6.82 -6.04
C LEU A 400 9.56 6.80 -6.37
N ARG A 401 9.92 6.30 -7.56
CA ARG A 401 11.31 6.32 -8.06
C ARG A 401 11.88 7.74 -8.03
N LYS A 402 11.14 8.73 -8.53
CA LYS A 402 11.56 10.15 -8.52
C LYS A 402 11.67 10.69 -7.10
N ALA A 403 10.67 10.45 -6.25
CA ALA A 403 10.63 10.96 -4.90
C ALA A 403 11.75 10.40 -4.03
N VAL A 404 11.99 9.08 -4.05
CA VAL A 404 13.06 8.45 -3.25
C VAL A 404 14.43 9.01 -3.64
N LEU A 405 14.70 9.16 -4.94
CA LEU A 405 15.96 9.76 -5.41
C LEU A 405 16.12 11.21 -4.92
N VAL A 406 15.09 12.06 -5.05
CA VAL A 406 15.16 13.47 -4.62
C VAL A 406 15.28 13.60 -3.10
N ILE A 407 14.52 12.81 -2.34
CA ILE A 407 14.45 12.95 -0.88
C ILE A 407 15.69 12.35 -0.21
N ASN A 408 16.25 11.24 -0.73
CA ASN A 408 17.51 10.68 -0.23
C ASN A 408 18.68 11.66 -0.40
N LEU A 409 18.73 12.40 -1.50
CA LEU A 409 19.72 13.47 -1.70
C LEU A 409 19.57 14.61 -0.68
N ARG A 410 18.34 14.89 -0.25
CA ARG A 410 18.02 16.00 0.66
C ARG A 410 17.96 15.62 2.15
N ARG A 411 18.09 14.33 2.50
CA ARG A 411 18.12 13.77 3.87
C ARG A 411 16.91 14.14 4.76
N ASN A 412 15.70 14.25 4.20
CA ASN A 412 14.49 14.52 4.99
C ASN A 412 13.81 13.23 5.50
N HIS A 413 14.36 12.63 6.55
CA HIS A 413 13.96 11.30 7.03
C HIS A 413 12.51 11.21 7.56
N GLU A 414 11.94 12.29 8.10
CA GLU A 414 10.57 12.26 8.65
C GLU A 414 9.51 12.20 7.55
N LEU A 415 9.67 13.02 6.50
CA LEU A 415 8.78 13.03 5.34
C LEU A 415 8.82 11.67 4.60
N VAL A 416 10.01 11.09 4.44
CA VAL A 416 10.15 9.73 3.85
C VAL A 416 9.37 8.72 4.66
N ARG A 417 9.56 8.70 5.98
CA ARG A 417 8.87 7.73 6.86
C ARG A 417 7.36 7.85 6.78
N ASP A 418 6.83 9.06 6.73
CA ASP A 418 5.38 9.29 6.69
C ASP A 418 4.79 8.89 5.32
N LEU A 419 5.50 9.18 4.22
CA LEU A 419 5.11 8.74 2.87
C LEU A 419 5.21 7.21 2.71
N GLU A 420 6.24 6.58 3.27
CA GLU A 420 6.42 5.13 3.26
C GLU A 420 5.27 4.42 3.94
N LYS A 421 4.75 4.92 5.07
CA LYS A 421 3.57 4.33 5.74
C LYS A 421 2.32 4.35 4.86
N ILE A 422 2.10 5.45 4.13
CA ILE A 422 0.97 5.56 3.21
C ILE A 422 1.18 4.60 2.03
N ALA A 423 2.40 4.50 1.52
CA ALA A 423 2.77 3.61 0.42
C ALA A 423 2.67 2.13 0.81
N GLU A 424 3.10 1.75 2.01
CA GLU A 424 2.93 0.40 2.56
C GLU A 424 1.43 0.02 2.66
N ALA A 425 0.59 0.95 3.12
CA ALA A 425 -0.85 0.71 3.17
C ALA A 425 -1.48 0.59 1.77
N ALA A 426 -0.99 1.36 0.79
CA ALA A 426 -1.38 1.22 -0.61
C ALA A 426 -0.93 -0.12 -1.21
N PHE A 427 0.29 -0.59 -0.87
CA PHE A 427 0.77 -1.92 -1.22
C PHE A 427 -0.17 -3.01 -0.70
N LEU A 428 -0.60 -2.93 0.57
CA LEU A 428 -1.58 -3.86 1.14
C LEU A 428 -2.90 -3.85 0.36
N MET A 429 -3.39 -2.66 -0.02
CA MET A 429 -4.60 -2.55 -0.83
C MET A 429 -4.46 -3.25 -2.19
N VAL A 430 -3.35 -3.01 -2.90
CA VAL A 430 -3.07 -3.66 -4.20
C VAL A 430 -2.99 -5.18 -4.04
N VAL A 431 -2.35 -5.68 -2.98
CA VAL A 431 -2.25 -7.12 -2.71
C VAL A 431 -3.61 -7.75 -2.42
N VAL A 432 -4.42 -7.14 -1.56
CA VAL A 432 -5.76 -7.64 -1.21
C VAL A 432 -6.67 -7.63 -2.43
N PHE A 433 -6.62 -6.55 -3.23
CA PHE A 433 -7.38 -6.46 -4.48
C PHE A 433 -6.93 -7.53 -5.50
N ALA A 434 -5.62 -7.67 -5.74
CA ALA A 434 -5.10 -8.68 -6.67
C ALA A 434 -5.43 -10.11 -6.22
N ALA A 435 -5.44 -10.38 -4.92
CA ALA A 435 -5.87 -11.65 -4.38
C ALA A 435 -7.35 -11.93 -4.69
N GLU A 436 -8.22 -10.91 -4.61
CA GLU A 436 -9.62 -11.06 -4.98
C GLU A 436 -9.80 -11.25 -6.50
N VAL A 437 -9.12 -10.46 -7.33
CA VAL A 437 -9.09 -10.65 -8.80
C VAL A 437 -8.66 -12.07 -9.16
N THR A 438 -7.63 -12.58 -8.49
CA THR A 438 -7.10 -13.93 -8.69
C THR A 438 -8.14 -15.01 -8.35
N LYS A 439 -8.92 -14.85 -7.28
CA LYS A 439 -10.00 -15.79 -6.92
C LYS A 439 -11.10 -15.82 -7.99
N GLN A 440 -11.41 -14.67 -8.59
CA GLN A 440 -12.50 -14.55 -9.57
C GLN A 440 -12.06 -14.98 -10.98
N LYS A 441 -10.85 -14.62 -11.43
CA LYS A 441 -10.42 -14.74 -12.84
C LYS A 441 -9.31 -15.75 -13.11
N LEU A 442 -8.58 -16.21 -12.09
CA LEU A 442 -7.49 -17.20 -12.22
C LEU A 442 -7.80 -18.51 -11.49
N ASN A 443 -9.03 -18.68 -11.03
CA ASN A 443 -9.48 -19.92 -10.43
C ASN A 443 -10.10 -20.81 -11.53
N PRO A 444 -9.61 -22.05 -11.75
CA PRO A 444 -10.19 -22.95 -12.75
C PRO A 444 -11.65 -23.30 -12.48
N LYS A 445 -12.14 -23.09 -11.24
CA LYS A 445 -13.54 -23.28 -10.85
C LYS A 445 -14.43 -22.06 -11.11
N SER A 446 -13.89 -20.95 -11.63
CA SER A 446 -14.69 -19.77 -11.95
C SER A 446 -15.52 -19.99 -13.22
N SER A 447 -16.64 -19.27 -13.34
CA SER A 447 -17.56 -19.39 -14.49
C SER A 447 -16.96 -18.89 -15.81
N GLY A 448 -15.88 -18.10 -15.78
CA GLY A 448 -15.28 -17.45 -16.95
C GLY A 448 -13.98 -18.10 -17.46
N GLY A 449 -13.54 -19.20 -16.85
CA GLY A 449 -12.23 -19.81 -17.14
C GLY A 449 -11.04 -18.96 -16.69
N ILE A 450 -9.83 -19.45 -16.94
CA ILE A 450 -8.59 -18.73 -16.63
C ILE A 450 -8.38 -17.66 -17.71
N ARG A 451 -8.26 -16.39 -17.30
CA ARG A 451 -7.89 -15.27 -18.20
C ARG A 451 -6.41 -14.92 -18.04
N PRO A 452 -5.54 -15.36 -18.95
CA PRO A 452 -4.09 -15.23 -18.79
C PRO A 452 -3.60 -13.78 -18.87
N GLU A 453 -4.32 -12.88 -19.55
CA GLU A 453 -3.98 -11.46 -19.65
C GLU A 453 -3.98 -10.78 -18.27
N VAL A 454 -4.95 -11.13 -17.42
CA VAL A 454 -5.07 -10.62 -16.04
C VAL A 454 -3.88 -11.05 -15.18
N SER A 455 -3.25 -12.18 -15.51
CA SER A 455 -2.04 -12.63 -14.82
C SER A 455 -0.88 -11.69 -15.09
N VAL A 456 -0.74 -11.20 -16.33
CA VAL A 456 0.28 -10.21 -16.69
C VAL A 456 0.06 -8.93 -15.91
N ASP A 457 -1.18 -8.41 -15.88
CA ASP A 457 -1.51 -7.19 -15.15
C ASP A 457 -1.15 -7.29 -13.66
N ILE A 458 -1.45 -8.41 -13.01
CA ILE A 458 -1.11 -8.66 -11.60
C ILE A 458 0.41 -8.67 -11.41
N LEU A 459 1.16 -9.39 -12.25
CA LEU A 459 2.62 -9.45 -12.14
C LEU A 459 3.27 -8.09 -12.41
N VAL A 460 2.77 -7.33 -13.38
CA VAL A 460 3.24 -5.96 -13.65
C VAL A 460 2.96 -5.06 -12.47
N ALA A 461 1.74 -5.07 -11.92
CA ALA A 461 1.37 -4.28 -10.75
C ALA A 461 2.25 -4.62 -9.54
N PHE A 462 2.48 -5.91 -9.26
CA PHE A 462 3.37 -6.35 -8.17
C PHE A 462 4.81 -5.95 -8.41
N SER A 463 5.31 -6.02 -9.65
CA SER A 463 6.65 -5.53 -9.99
C SER A 463 6.82 -4.03 -9.68
N CYS A 464 5.75 -3.24 -9.88
CA CYS A 464 5.75 -1.80 -9.64
C CYS A 464 5.76 -1.45 -8.14
N VAL A 465 5.17 -2.29 -7.29
CA VAL A 465 5.09 -2.06 -5.84
C VAL A 465 6.06 -2.90 -5.02
N GLU A 466 6.95 -3.68 -5.64
CA GLU A 466 7.85 -4.62 -4.94
C GLU A 466 8.77 -3.92 -3.94
N TYR A 467 9.20 -2.69 -4.21
CA TYR A 467 10.02 -1.90 -3.29
C TYR A 467 9.33 -1.69 -1.92
N LEU A 468 8.00 -1.59 -1.90
CA LEU A 468 7.21 -1.35 -0.69
C LEU A 468 7.00 -2.61 0.15
N ARG A 469 7.43 -3.77 -0.34
CA ARG A 469 7.22 -5.05 0.31
C ARG A 469 8.15 -5.23 1.52
N ARG A 470 7.64 -4.89 2.71
CA ARG A 470 8.34 -5.12 3.99
C ARG A 470 7.89 -6.37 4.73
N VAL A 471 6.70 -6.88 4.42
CA VAL A 471 6.07 -8.02 5.10
C VAL A 471 5.79 -9.16 4.12
N ARG A 472 5.93 -10.40 4.59
CA ARG A 472 5.50 -11.59 3.83
C ARG A 472 4.01 -11.81 4.05
N LEU A 473 3.23 -11.69 2.98
CA LEU A 473 1.78 -11.90 2.99
C LEU A 473 1.45 -13.17 2.20
N PRO A 474 0.67 -14.10 2.77
CA PRO A 474 0.27 -15.32 2.05
C PRO A 474 -0.57 -14.99 0.80
N GLU A 475 -1.39 -13.94 0.86
CA GLU A 475 -2.20 -13.45 -0.27
C GLU A 475 -1.32 -13.04 -1.46
N TYR A 476 -0.23 -12.34 -1.20
CA TYR A 476 0.75 -11.95 -2.21
C TYR A 476 1.39 -13.19 -2.86
N THR A 477 1.87 -14.12 -2.04
CA THR A 477 2.58 -15.31 -2.55
C THR A 477 1.64 -16.21 -3.36
N ASP A 478 0.39 -16.37 -2.92
CA ASP A 478 -0.60 -17.16 -3.65
C ASP A 478 -1.01 -16.49 -4.97
N ALA A 479 -1.19 -15.17 -4.99
CA ALA A 479 -1.47 -14.40 -6.21
C ALA A 479 -0.33 -14.50 -7.23
N VAL A 480 0.93 -14.31 -6.81
CA VAL A 480 2.10 -14.51 -7.68
C VAL A 480 2.12 -15.94 -8.22
N ARG A 481 1.97 -16.94 -7.36
CA ARG A 481 2.02 -18.35 -7.76
C ARG A 481 0.97 -18.67 -8.82
N ARG A 482 -0.28 -18.23 -8.64
CA ARG A 482 -1.37 -18.49 -9.59
C ARG A 482 -1.17 -17.73 -10.91
N ALA A 483 -0.73 -16.47 -10.86
CA ALA A 483 -0.41 -15.70 -12.05
C ALA A 483 0.76 -16.33 -12.83
N VAL A 484 1.80 -16.80 -12.13
CA VAL A 484 2.94 -17.52 -12.74
C VAL A 484 2.50 -18.81 -13.43
N LEU A 485 1.65 -19.61 -12.78
CA LEU A 485 1.10 -20.82 -13.40
C LEU A 485 0.32 -20.52 -14.69
N ALA A 486 -0.47 -19.44 -14.70
CA ALA A 486 -1.24 -19.06 -15.88
C ALA A 486 -0.35 -18.56 -17.05
N ILE A 487 0.76 -17.87 -16.79
CA ILE A 487 1.70 -17.46 -17.87
C ILE A 487 2.58 -18.61 -18.36
N GLN A 488 2.83 -19.64 -17.54
CA GLN A 488 3.60 -20.83 -17.93
C GLN A 488 2.89 -21.69 -18.97
N GLU A 489 1.58 -21.50 -19.14
CA GLU A 489 0.76 -22.23 -20.10
C GLU A 489 0.40 -21.36 -21.33
N ASN A 490 0.78 -20.08 -21.35
CA ASN A 490 0.39 -19.14 -22.41
C ASN A 490 1.57 -18.29 -22.91
N ALA A 491 2.02 -18.57 -24.14
CA ALA A 491 3.14 -17.87 -24.77
C ALA A 491 2.88 -16.38 -25.02
N ALA A 492 1.65 -15.98 -25.36
CA ALA A 492 1.31 -14.58 -25.60
C ALA A 492 1.35 -13.76 -24.30
N ALA A 493 0.83 -14.31 -23.20
CA ALA A 493 0.91 -13.68 -21.88
C ALA A 493 2.35 -13.59 -21.37
N CYS A 494 3.16 -14.64 -21.60
CA CYS A 494 4.59 -14.62 -21.30
C CYS A 494 5.32 -13.50 -22.07
N ALA A 495 5.06 -13.37 -23.37
CA ALA A 495 5.60 -12.31 -24.22
C ALA A 495 5.23 -10.91 -23.69
N LEU A 496 3.96 -10.66 -23.38
CA LEU A 496 3.49 -9.39 -22.82
C LEU A 496 4.15 -9.06 -21.48
N PHE A 497 4.36 -10.06 -20.62
CA PHE A 497 5.08 -9.85 -19.36
C PHE A 497 6.54 -9.44 -19.59
N VAL A 498 7.25 -10.10 -20.51
CA VAL A 498 8.64 -9.73 -20.83
C VAL A 498 8.72 -8.34 -21.47
N GLU A 499 7.77 -7.98 -22.32
CA GLU A 499 7.68 -6.63 -22.92
C GLU A 499 7.41 -5.52 -21.89
N SER A 500 6.80 -5.85 -20.76
CA SER A 500 6.53 -4.91 -19.67
C SER A 500 7.76 -4.54 -18.81
N MET A 501 8.91 -5.21 -19.04
CA MET A 501 10.15 -4.90 -18.35
C MET A 501 10.61 -3.47 -18.69
N PRO A 502 11.22 -2.74 -17.72
CA PRO A 502 11.79 -1.44 -18.01
C PRO A 502 12.82 -1.52 -19.15
N PRO A 503 12.76 -0.65 -20.17
CA PRO A 503 13.70 -0.68 -21.27
C PRO A 503 15.11 -0.31 -20.79
N TYR A 504 16.14 -0.86 -21.44
CA TYR A 504 17.54 -0.65 -21.03
C TYR A 504 17.93 0.82 -20.89
N VAL A 505 17.44 1.67 -21.78
CA VAL A 505 17.67 3.13 -21.76
C VAL A 505 17.14 3.76 -20.47
N GLU A 506 16.02 3.29 -19.91
CA GLU A 506 15.46 3.79 -18.65
C GLU A 506 16.23 3.26 -17.42
N LEU A 507 16.92 2.13 -17.55
CA LEU A 507 17.76 1.57 -16.48
C LEU A 507 19.04 2.39 -16.30
N THR A 508 19.68 2.78 -17.41
CA THR A 508 20.99 3.44 -17.39
C THR A 508 20.90 4.95 -17.42
N ASN A 509 19.81 5.51 -17.94
CA ASN A 509 19.64 6.96 -18.05
C ASN A 509 18.53 7.47 -17.14
N GLN A 510 18.69 8.72 -16.71
CA GLN A 510 17.71 9.43 -15.93
C GLN A 510 16.56 9.90 -16.83
N GLN A 511 15.31 9.70 -16.39
CA GLN A 511 14.16 10.37 -17.01
C GLN A 511 14.15 11.84 -16.56
N GLY A 512 14.32 12.75 -17.53
CA GLY A 512 14.58 14.18 -17.34
C GLY A 512 13.57 14.94 -16.47
N SER A 513 13.80 14.96 -15.16
CA SER A 513 13.13 15.88 -14.24
C SER A 513 14.03 17.09 -13.95
N LEU A 514 13.50 18.29 -14.14
CA LEU A 514 14.15 19.58 -13.86
C LEU A 514 14.64 19.71 -12.41
N ALA A 515 14.04 18.98 -11.46
CA ALA A 515 14.42 19.01 -10.04
C ALA A 515 15.79 18.38 -9.73
N MET A 516 16.42 17.74 -10.72
CA MET A 516 17.67 16.96 -10.58
C MET A 516 18.78 17.41 -11.54
N GLU A 517 18.65 18.59 -12.14
CA GLU A 517 19.64 19.13 -13.08
C GLU A 517 21.03 19.24 -12.39
N GLY A 518 22.02 18.48 -12.88
CA GLY A 518 23.38 18.47 -12.35
C GLY A 518 23.79 17.25 -11.48
N VAL A 519 22.88 16.31 -11.20
CA VAL A 519 23.21 15.10 -10.40
C VAL A 519 23.60 13.93 -11.32
N LYS A 520 24.73 13.28 -11.03
CA LYS A 520 25.12 12.05 -11.73
C LYS A 520 24.24 10.89 -11.26
N TYR A 521 23.35 10.42 -12.13
CA TYR A 521 22.54 9.24 -11.86
C TYR A 521 23.40 7.97 -11.83
N ALA A 522 23.29 7.21 -10.74
CA ALA A 522 23.91 5.89 -10.59
C ALA A 522 22.82 4.81 -10.53
N TRP A 523 22.73 3.99 -11.58
CA TRP A 523 21.71 2.93 -11.71
C TRP A 523 21.74 1.92 -10.57
N SER A 524 22.92 1.67 -9.96
CA SER A 524 23.09 0.74 -8.85
C SER A 524 22.57 1.25 -7.50
N GLU A 525 22.24 2.53 -7.40
CA GLU A 525 21.67 3.16 -6.19
C GLU A 525 20.15 3.35 -6.28
N ASP A 526 19.54 3.06 -7.45
CA ASP A 526 18.09 3.12 -7.63
C ASP A 526 17.42 1.85 -7.06
N GLU A 527 17.13 1.89 -5.77
CA GLU A 527 16.54 0.76 -5.05
C GLU A 527 15.12 0.42 -5.54
N VAL A 528 14.35 1.41 -5.99
CA VAL A 528 12.98 1.23 -6.48
C VAL A 528 12.99 0.45 -7.80
N GLN A 529 13.84 0.87 -8.75
CA GLN A 529 14.00 0.18 -10.02
C GLN A 529 14.64 -1.20 -9.83
N THR A 530 15.63 -1.31 -8.94
CA THR A 530 16.28 -2.57 -8.61
C THR A 530 15.30 -3.60 -8.07
N ALA A 531 14.36 -3.20 -7.20
CA ALA A 531 13.32 -4.09 -6.69
C ALA A 531 12.41 -4.62 -7.80
N ARG A 532 12.00 -3.75 -8.74
CA ARG A 532 11.20 -4.15 -9.91
C ARG A 532 11.93 -5.13 -10.81
N VAL A 533 13.21 -4.87 -11.13
CA VAL A 533 14.02 -5.77 -11.96
C VAL A 533 14.24 -7.11 -11.26
N LEU A 534 14.53 -7.12 -9.95
CA LEU A 534 14.67 -8.34 -9.16
C LEU A 534 13.40 -9.20 -9.21
N PHE A 535 12.22 -8.59 -9.13
CA PHE A 535 10.94 -9.30 -9.26
C PHE A 535 10.83 -9.98 -10.63
N CYS A 536 11.09 -9.25 -11.72
CA CYS A 536 11.05 -9.81 -13.08
C CYS A 536 12.06 -10.95 -13.25
N MET A 537 13.29 -10.78 -12.78
CA MET A 537 14.36 -11.80 -12.88
C MET A 537 14.07 -13.07 -12.08
N ARG A 538 13.17 -13.03 -11.09
CA ARG A 538 12.70 -14.22 -10.38
C ARG A 538 11.60 -14.97 -11.12
N ILE A 539 10.80 -14.27 -11.92
CA ILE A 539 9.67 -14.87 -12.65
C ILE A 539 10.12 -15.46 -13.98
N ILE A 540 10.93 -14.73 -14.75
CA ILE A 540 11.36 -15.12 -16.10
C ILE A 540 11.93 -16.56 -16.18
N PRO A 541 12.78 -17.03 -15.24
CA PRO A 541 13.27 -18.41 -15.26
C PRO A 541 12.17 -19.46 -15.29
N THR A 542 11.00 -19.16 -14.72
CA THR A 542 9.90 -20.12 -14.58
C THR A 542 9.09 -20.29 -15.87
N CYS A 543 9.16 -19.33 -16.80
CA CYS A 543 8.46 -19.34 -18.09
C CYS A 543 9.42 -19.21 -19.28
N ILE A 544 10.72 -19.42 -19.06
CA ILE A 544 11.80 -19.16 -20.03
C ILE A 544 11.67 -19.97 -21.33
N SER A 545 11.02 -21.12 -21.27
CA SER A 545 10.75 -21.99 -22.43
C SER A 545 9.71 -21.38 -23.38
N LEU A 546 8.89 -20.44 -22.93
CA LEU A 546 7.91 -19.74 -23.75
C LEU A 546 8.42 -18.39 -24.27
N VAL A 547 9.60 -17.93 -23.80
CA VAL A 547 10.17 -16.66 -24.22
C VAL A 547 10.92 -16.85 -25.55
N PRO A 548 10.52 -16.15 -26.64
CA PRO A 548 11.21 -16.22 -27.92
C PRO A 548 12.67 -15.77 -27.80
N ALA A 549 13.57 -16.44 -28.53
CA ALA A 549 15.00 -16.11 -28.50
C ALA A 549 15.28 -14.65 -28.88
N SER A 550 14.57 -14.12 -29.88
CA SER A 550 14.69 -12.72 -30.32
C SER A 550 14.30 -11.73 -29.22
N MET A 551 13.26 -12.03 -28.46
CA MET A 551 12.80 -11.20 -27.33
C MET A 551 13.77 -11.28 -26.16
N PHE A 552 14.25 -12.49 -25.83
CA PHE A 552 15.27 -12.68 -24.79
C PHE A 552 16.53 -11.88 -25.10
N GLY A 553 17.06 -11.99 -26.32
CA GLY A 553 18.27 -11.28 -26.74
C GLY A 553 18.13 -9.76 -26.75
N LYS A 554 16.94 -9.23 -27.08
CA LYS A 554 16.69 -7.79 -27.16
C LYS A 554 16.38 -7.14 -25.80
N LEU A 555 15.60 -7.80 -24.95
CA LEU A 555 15.04 -7.20 -23.73
C LEU A 555 15.67 -7.76 -22.44
N VAL A 556 15.76 -9.10 -22.34
CA VAL A 556 16.14 -9.77 -21.09
C VAL A 556 17.65 -9.79 -20.92
N ALA A 557 18.40 -10.21 -21.96
CA ALA A 557 19.85 -10.39 -21.88
C ALA A 557 20.61 -9.10 -21.52
N PRO A 558 20.32 -7.93 -22.13
CA PRO A 558 21.01 -6.68 -21.76
C PRO A 558 20.78 -6.30 -20.30
N THR A 559 19.53 -6.40 -19.83
CA THR A 559 19.15 -6.11 -18.44
C THR A 559 19.82 -7.09 -17.47
N MET A 560 19.79 -8.38 -17.80
CA MET A 560 20.43 -9.43 -17.00
C MET A 560 21.94 -9.18 -16.84
N PHE A 561 22.65 -8.83 -17.91
CA PHE A 561 24.10 -8.56 -17.85
C PHE A 561 24.47 -7.26 -17.12
N LEU A 562 23.60 -6.25 -17.15
CA LEU A 562 23.77 -5.05 -16.33
C LEU A 562 23.69 -5.42 -14.85
N TYR A 563 22.60 -6.08 -14.46
CA TYR A 563 22.31 -6.42 -13.06
C TYR A 563 23.12 -7.58 -12.49
N MET A 564 23.82 -8.34 -13.34
CA MET A 564 24.78 -9.37 -12.91
C MET A 564 25.93 -8.77 -12.08
N GLN A 565 26.29 -7.52 -12.35
CA GLN A 565 27.31 -6.77 -11.60
C GLN A 565 26.69 -5.78 -10.60
N HIS A 566 25.43 -6.00 -10.19
CA HIS A 566 24.80 -5.16 -9.19
C HIS A 566 25.34 -5.50 -7.79
N PRO A 567 25.70 -4.51 -6.94
CA PRO A 567 26.31 -4.75 -5.62
C PRO A 567 25.43 -5.58 -4.67
N ASN A 568 24.11 -5.55 -4.85
CA ASN A 568 23.18 -6.42 -4.14
C ASN A 568 23.25 -7.87 -4.65
N GLU A 569 23.82 -8.75 -3.84
CA GLU A 569 24.00 -10.18 -4.13
C GLU A 569 22.70 -10.89 -4.57
N LYS A 570 21.55 -10.53 -3.99
CA LYS A 570 20.25 -11.16 -4.36
C LYS A 570 19.91 -10.91 -5.83
N VAL A 571 20.29 -9.75 -6.35
CA VAL A 571 20.01 -9.31 -7.70
C VAL A 571 20.99 -9.95 -8.67
N ALA A 572 22.29 -9.92 -8.35
CA ALA A 572 23.31 -10.64 -9.10
C ALA A 572 22.97 -12.13 -9.23
N ARG A 573 22.61 -12.79 -8.12
CA ARG A 573 22.20 -14.21 -8.11
C ARG A 573 20.97 -14.48 -8.99
N ALA A 574 19.96 -13.61 -8.95
CA ALA A 574 18.79 -13.74 -9.81
C ALA A 574 19.16 -13.63 -11.31
N SER A 575 20.05 -12.71 -11.68
CA SER A 575 20.58 -12.61 -13.05
C SER A 575 21.32 -13.86 -13.50
N HIS A 576 22.18 -14.46 -12.65
CA HIS A 576 22.82 -15.74 -12.97
C HIS A 576 21.81 -16.88 -13.10
N SER A 577 20.73 -16.87 -12.31
CA SER A 577 19.64 -17.84 -12.43
C SER A 577 18.90 -17.72 -13.76
N VAL A 578 18.68 -16.50 -14.27
CA VAL A 578 18.07 -16.27 -15.59
C VAL A 578 18.96 -16.83 -16.70
N PHE A 579 20.26 -16.56 -16.66
CA PHE A 579 21.20 -17.13 -17.63
C PHE A 579 21.18 -18.66 -17.60
N THR A 580 21.29 -19.24 -16.40
CA THR A 580 21.27 -20.70 -16.19
C THR A 580 19.99 -21.34 -16.75
N ALA A 581 18.83 -20.72 -16.47
CA ALA A 581 17.54 -21.17 -16.98
C ALA A 581 17.45 -21.06 -18.51
N PHE A 582 17.95 -19.97 -19.10
CA PHE A 582 17.99 -19.81 -20.56
C PHE A 582 18.89 -20.87 -21.21
N MET A 583 20.09 -21.14 -20.66
CA MET A 583 20.96 -22.20 -21.16
C MET A 583 20.31 -23.58 -21.09
N SER A 584 19.61 -23.86 -20.00
CA SER A 584 18.93 -25.14 -19.75
C SER A 584 17.62 -25.33 -20.51
N SER A 585 17.05 -24.26 -21.05
CA SER A 585 15.75 -24.31 -21.76
C SER A 585 15.80 -25.16 -23.04
N GLY A 586 14.77 -26.00 -23.23
CA GLY A 586 14.65 -27.00 -24.31
C GLY A 586 14.16 -26.43 -25.64
N LYS A 587 14.08 -27.32 -26.65
CA LYS A 587 13.95 -27.04 -28.09
C LYS A 587 12.62 -26.36 -28.45
N ASP A 588 12.70 -25.09 -28.81
CA ASP A 588 11.67 -24.38 -29.58
C ASP A 588 11.53 -24.99 -30.98
N THR A 589 10.42 -24.66 -31.65
CA THR A 589 10.22 -24.89 -33.09
C THR A 589 11.24 -24.14 -33.96
N ASP A 590 11.89 -23.10 -33.40
CA ASP A 590 12.98 -22.30 -33.98
C ASP A 590 14.34 -22.65 -33.33
N GLN A 591 14.68 -23.95 -33.34
CA GLN A 591 15.81 -24.51 -32.58
C GLN A 591 17.18 -23.87 -32.92
N ASP A 592 17.37 -23.46 -34.18
CA ASP A 592 18.65 -22.93 -34.67
C ASP A 592 18.94 -21.53 -34.11
N ASP A 593 17.96 -20.62 -34.11
CA ASP A 593 18.14 -19.26 -33.62
C ASP A 593 18.41 -19.20 -32.11
N ARG A 594 17.71 -20.05 -31.33
CA ARG A 594 17.93 -20.13 -29.87
C ARG A 594 19.31 -20.69 -29.56
N SER A 595 19.73 -21.74 -30.26
CA SER A 595 21.04 -22.36 -30.04
C SER A 595 22.19 -21.41 -30.41
N ALA A 596 22.07 -20.70 -31.54
CA ALA A 596 23.02 -19.68 -31.95
C ALA A 596 23.08 -18.51 -30.94
N LEU A 597 21.94 -18.10 -30.38
CA LEU A 597 21.92 -17.08 -29.33
C LEU A 597 22.59 -17.56 -28.04
N LYS A 598 22.36 -18.79 -27.61
CA LYS A 598 23.03 -19.37 -26.43
C LYS A 598 24.54 -19.30 -26.56
N GLU A 599 25.09 -19.74 -27.69
CA GLU A 599 26.54 -19.66 -27.94
C GLU A 599 27.07 -18.23 -27.90
N LYS A 600 26.38 -17.29 -28.56
CA LYS A 600 26.78 -15.87 -28.56
C LYS A 600 26.80 -15.26 -27.17
N LEU A 601 25.80 -15.56 -26.34
CA LEU A 601 25.67 -14.97 -25.01
C LEU A 601 26.70 -15.51 -24.01
N VAL A 602 27.26 -16.70 -24.22
CA VAL A 602 28.26 -17.30 -23.33
C VAL A 602 29.54 -16.46 -23.27
N PHE A 603 30.00 -15.92 -24.40
CA PHE A 603 31.17 -15.04 -24.43
C PHE A 603 31.00 -13.85 -23.50
N TYR A 604 29.86 -13.15 -23.62
CA TYR A 604 29.52 -12.02 -22.76
C TYR A 604 29.34 -12.45 -21.30
N TYR A 605 28.69 -13.58 -21.04
CA TYR A 605 28.48 -14.08 -19.69
C TYR A 605 29.79 -14.34 -18.96
N ILE A 606 30.70 -15.10 -19.58
CA ILE A 606 31.97 -15.47 -18.97
C ILE A 606 32.82 -14.23 -18.72
N GLN A 607 32.93 -13.35 -19.72
CA GLN A 607 33.67 -12.10 -19.56
C GLN A 607 33.12 -11.28 -18.39
N ARG A 608 31.81 -10.98 -18.40
CA ARG A 608 31.18 -10.12 -17.38
C ARG A 608 31.20 -10.72 -15.98
N ALA A 609 31.03 -12.05 -15.86
CA ALA A 609 31.02 -12.73 -14.57
C ALA A 609 32.42 -12.76 -13.95
N LEU A 610 33.46 -13.02 -14.75
CA LEU A 610 34.85 -13.08 -14.27
C LEU A 610 35.46 -11.71 -14.02
N GLU A 611 35.06 -10.67 -14.77
CA GLU A 611 35.47 -9.27 -14.52
C GLU A 611 35.13 -8.82 -13.09
N ALA A 612 33.97 -9.24 -12.56
CA ALA A 612 33.48 -8.83 -11.24
C ALA A 612 33.67 -9.91 -10.15
N TYR A 613 34.45 -10.95 -10.43
CA TYR A 613 34.80 -12.00 -9.48
C TYR A 613 36.27 -11.88 -9.06
N PRO A 614 36.60 -12.00 -7.75
CA PRO A 614 35.70 -12.07 -6.61
C PRO A 614 35.06 -10.72 -6.28
N GLY A 615 33.95 -10.75 -5.53
CA GLY A 615 33.28 -9.54 -5.03
C GLY A 615 31.79 -9.58 -5.35
N VAL A 616 31.40 -8.92 -6.44
CA VAL A 616 29.98 -8.76 -6.80
C VAL A 616 29.40 -10.07 -7.36
N THR A 617 30.17 -10.78 -8.19
CA THR A 617 29.74 -12.06 -8.76
C THR A 617 29.70 -13.14 -7.67
N PRO A 618 28.52 -13.73 -7.35
CA PRO A 618 28.45 -14.85 -6.43
C PRO A 618 29.03 -16.12 -7.07
N PHE A 619 29.93 -16.82 -6.37
CA PHE A 619 30.55 -18.03 -6.88
C PHE A 619 29.53 -19.10 -7.29
N GLU A 620 28.47 -19.30 -6.50
CA GLU A 620 27.41 -20.27 -6.82
C GLU A 620 26.74 -19.95 -8.16
N GLY A 621 26.52 -18.66 -8.47
CA GLY A 621 25.93 -18.22 -9.73
C GLY A 621 26.86 -18.39 -10.93
N LEU A 622 28.17 -18.15 -10.74
CA LEU A 622 29.20 -18.44 -11.75
C LEU A 622 29.26 -19.96 -12.02
N ALA A 623 29.40 -20.77 -10.96
CA ALA A 623 29.50 -22.22 -11.06
C ALA A 623 28.25 -22.84 -11.71
N SER A 624 27.04 -22.36 -11.36
CA SER A 624 25.80 -22.85 -11.98
C SER A 624 25.71 -22.50 -13.47
N GLY A 625 26.12 -21.28 -13.86
CA GLY A 625 26.13 -20.87 -15.25
C GLY A 625 27.17 -21.63 -16.08
N VAL A 626 28.36 -21.85 -15.53
CA VAL A 626 29.40 -22.71 -16.14
C VAL A 626 28.93 -24.15 -16.27
N ALA A 627 28.30 -24.72 -15.24
CA ALA A 627 27.75 -26.07 -15.35
C ALA A 627 26.65 -26.15 -16.42
N ALA A 628 25.78 -25.14 -16.53
CA ALA A 628 24.71 -25.12 -17.51
C ALA A 628 25.22 -24.95 -18.95
N LEU A 629 26.20 -24.07 -19.20
CA LEU A 629 26.74 -23.89 -20.54
C LEU A 629 27.47 -25.15 -21.01
N VAL A 630 28.26 -25.80 -20.14
CA VAL A 630 28.99 -27.01 -20.51
C VAL A 630 28.05 -28.18 -20.81
N ARG A 631 26.92 -28.28 -20.11
CA ARG A 631 25.93 -29.36 -20.29
C ARG A 631 25.00 -29.16 -21.49
N HIS A 632 24.69 -27.91 -21.84
CA HIS A 632 23.60 -27.61 -22.78
C HIS A 632 24.06 -27.00 -24.11
N LEU A 633 25.35 -26.70 -24.26
CA LEU A 633 25.94 -26.35 -25.56
C LEU A 633 26.29 -27.59 -26.38
N PRO A 634 26.36 -27.47 -27.72
CA PRO A 634 26.78 -28.58 -28.56
C PRO A 634 28.22 -29.01 -28.25
N ALA A 635 28.50 -30.30 -28.49
CA ALA A 635 29.85 -30.86 -28.36
C ALA A 635 30.83 -30.07 -29.23
N GLY A 636 31.99 -29.71 -28.65
CA GLY A 636 33.01 -28.92 -29.35
C GLY A 636 32.66 -27.44 -29.57
N SER A 637 31.64 -26.89 -28.90
CA SER A 637 31.29 -25.47 -29.04
C SER A 637 32.47 -24.54 -28.69
N PRO A 638 32.83 -23.56 -29.55
CA PRO A 638 33.89 -22.58 -29.27
C PRO A 638 33.70 -21.82 -27.96
N ALA A 639 32.44 -21.63 -27.56
CA ALA A 639 32.09 -20.97 -26.30
C ALA A 639 32.56 -21.76 -25.06
N THR A 640 32.57 -23.09 -25.13
CA THR A 640 33.09 -23.96 -24.05
C THR A 640 34.61 -23.87 -23.95
N PHE A 641 35.31 -23.82 -25.08
CA PHE A 641 36.76 -23.59 -25.11
C PHE A 641 37.12 -22.23 -24.51
N TYR A 642 36.40 -21.17 -24.92
CA TYR A 642 36.58 -19.82 -24.36
C TYR A 642 36.31 -19.77 -22.85
N CYS A 643 35.27 -20.45 -22.37
CA CYS A 643 34.97 -20.56 -20.94
C CYS A 643 36.12 -21.19 -20.16
N VAL A 644 36.65 -22.32 -20.63
CA VAL A 644 37.79 -23.01 -20.00
C VAL A 644 39.02 -22.11 -19.96
N HIS A 645 39.35 -21.47 -21.09
CA HIS A 645 40.50 -20.57 -21.19
C HIS A 645 40.37 -19.41 -20.20
N SER A 646 39.24 -18.72 -20.20
CA SER A 646 39.00 -17.56 -19.34
C SER A 646 39.03 -17.93 -17.84
N LEU A 647 38.53 -19.11 -17.47
CA LEU A 647 38.61 -19.60 -16.09
C LEU A 647 40.04 -19.88 -15.66
N VAL A 648 40.87 -20.46 -16.54
CA VAL A 648 42.29 -20.70 -16.26
C VAL A 648 43.06 -19.38 -16.17
N GLU A 649 42.80 -18.42 -17.06
CA GLU A 649 43.37 -17.08 -16.97
C GLU A 649 42.99 -16.41 -15.64
N LYS A 650 41.70 -16.47 -15.26
CA LYS A 650 41.24 -15.87 -14.00
C LYS A 650 41.82 -16.56 -12.77
N ALA A 651 41.93 -17.89 -12.78
CA ALA A 651 42.61 -18.63 -11.71
C ALA A 651 44.08 -18.22 -11.60
N THR A 652 44.76 -18.02 -12.74
CA THR A 652 46.15 -17.56 -12.79
C THR A 652 46.33 -16.17 -12.20
N GLU A 653 45.44 -15.24 -12.53
CA GLU A 653 45.41 -13.89 -11.96
C GLU A 653 45.23 -13.95 -10.44
N LEU A 654 44.17 -14.62 -9.97
CA LEU A 654 43.82 -14.69 -8.54
C LEU A 654 44.89 -15.38 -7.70
N CYS A 655 45.51 -16.44 -8.22
CA CYS A 655 46.58 -17.11 -7.50
C CYS A 655 47.87 -16.27 -7.47
N LYS A 656 48.18 -15.46 -8.49
CA LYS A 656 49.31 -14.51 -8.43
C LYS A 656 49.07 -13.42 -7.39
N GLU A 657 47.86 -12.87 -7.34
CA GLU A 657 47.46 -11.88 -6.34
C GLU A 657 47.52 -12.46 -4.92
N ALA A 658 46.90 -13.61 -4.69
CA ALA A 658 46.91 -14.27 -3.39
C ALA A 658 48.32 -14.65 -2.93
N MET A 659 49.20 -15.12 -3.84
CA MET A 659 50.61 -15.39 -3.53
C MET A 659 51.40 -14.12 -3.15
N SER A 660 50.98 -12.95 -3.64
CA SER A 660 51.61 -11.68 -3.28
C SER A 660 51.18 -11.19 -1.89
N GLU A 661 49.97 -11.55 -1.44
CA GLU A 661 49.42 -11.18 -0.14
C GLU A 661 49.84 -12.16 0.96
N ASP A 662 49.80 -13.47 0.70
CA ASP A 662 50.19 -14.52 1.65
C ASP A 662 51.11 -15.57 1.00
N ALA A 663 52.40 -15.47 1.32
CA ALA A 663 53.42 -16.41 0.86
C ALA A 663 53.22 -17.85 1.39
N ASN A 664 52.40 -18.06 2.43
CA ASN A 664 52.11 -19.36 3.01
C ASN A 664 50.73 -19.93 2.63
N MET A 665 49.98 -19.32 1.70
CA MET A 665 48.62 -19.71 1.33
C MET A 665 48.43 -21.23 1.11
N TRP A 666 49.43 -21.89 0.49
CA TRP A 666 49.39 -23.31 0.16
C TRP A 666 49.41 -24.24 1.38
N LYS A 667 49.83 -23.76 2.55
CA LYS A 667 49.81 -24.53 3.81
C LYS A 667 48.43 -24.57 4.46
N THR A 668 47.55 -23.62 4.12
CA THR A 668 46.18 -23.51 4.65
C THR A 668 45.11 -23.84 3.61
N TRP A 669 45.51 -24.53 2.52
CA TRP A 669 44.68 -24.77 1.34
C TRP A 669 43.42 -25.58 1.59
N GLU A 670 43.49 -26.70 2.32
CA GLU A 670 42.35 -27.62 2.49
C GLU A 670 41.12 -26.98 3.16
N GLY A 671 41.32 -25.96 4.02
CA GLY A 671 40.24 -25.22 4.70
C GLY A 671 39.91 -23.84 4.14
N SER A 672 40.59 -23.38 3.08
CA SER A 672 40.44 -22.00 2.60
C SER A 672 39.11 -21.77 1.85
N LEU A 673 38.47 -20.63 2.12
CA LEU A 673 37.34 -20.11 1.33
C LEU A 673 37.81 -19.21 0.18
N GLU A 674 39.09 -19.31 -0.18
CA GLU A 674 39.74 -18.40 -1.11
C GLU A 674 39.09 -18.42 -2.50
N PRO A 675 38.94 -17.25 -3.14
CA PRO A 675 38.43 -17.15 -4.50
C PRO A 675 39.19 -17.99 -5.53
N CYS A 676 40.53 -18.07 -5.44
CA CYS A 676 41.33 -18.87 -6.37
C CYS A 676 40.99 -20.36 -6.24
N LYS A 677 40.93 -20.89 -5.01
CA LYS A 677 40.56 -22.29 -4.76
C LYS A 677 39.20 -22.64 -5.35
N LYS A 678 38.19 -21.81 -5.15
CA LYS A 678 36.84 -22.06 -5.69
C LYS A 678 36.83 -22.17 -7.22
N VAL A 679 37.60 -21.34 -7.92
CA VAL A 679 37.72 -21.41 -9.39
C VAL A 679 38.48 -22.66 -9.82
N LEU A 680 39.51 -23.06 -9.07
CA LEU A 680 40.27 -24.28 -9.32
C LEU A 680 39.41 -25.53 -9.09
N ASP A 681 38.66 -25.60 -7.99
CA ASP A 681 37.69 -26.67 -7.73
C ASP A 681 36.66 -26.76 -8.88
N LEU A 682 36.21 -25.62 -9.41
CA LEU A 682 35.32 -25.59 -10.57
C LEU A 682 36.01 -26.17 -11.82
N LEU A 683 37.25 -25.78 -12.11
CA LEU A 683 38.05 -26.31 -13.22
C LEU A 683 38.30 -27.81 -13.10
N LEU A 684 38.58 -28.32 -11.90
CA LEU A 684 38.75 -29.75 -11.65
C LEU A 684 37.44 -30.52 -11.87
N ARG A 685 36.32 -29.98 -11.38
CA ARG A 685 34.98 -30.55 -11.66
C ARG A 685 34.65 -30.56 -13.14
N LEU A 686 35.15 -29.60 -13.92
CA LEU A 686 34.95 -29.57 -15.37
C LEU A 686 35.57 -30.78 -16.08
N MET A 687 36.62 -31.42 -15.54
CA MET A 687 37.21 -32.64 -16.13
C MET A 687 36.18 -33.77 -16.30
N ALA A 688 35.21 -33.86 -15.38
CA ALA A 688 34.12 -34.83 -15.43
C ALA A 688 32.91 -34.36 -16.26
N LEU A 689 32.77 -33.05 -16.51
CA LEU A 689 31.56 -32.47 -17.12
C LEU A 689 31.71 -32.08 -18.59
N VAL A 690 32.90 -31.67 -19.02
CA VAL A 690 33.10 -31.17 -20.39
C VAL A 690 32.93 -32.28 -21.42
N ASP A 691 32.52 -31.93 -22.64
CA ASP A 691 32.50 -32.91 -23.72
C ASP A 691 33.91 -33.47 -24.01
N ILE A 692 33.98 -34.72 -24.50
CA ILE A 692 35.25 -35.39 -24.77
C ILE A 692 36.10 -34.66 -25.82
N GLN A 693 35.51 -33.85 -26.70
CA GLN A 693 36.23 -33.01 -27.66
C GLN A 693 36.92 -31.80 -27.01
N VAL A 694 36.41 -31.32 -25.87
CA VAL A 694 36.96 -30.17 -25.13
C VAL A 694 37.95 -30.63 -24.06
N LEU A 695 37.80 -31.86 -23.57
CA LEU A 695 38.64 -32.43 -22.51
C LEU A 695 40.15 -32.30 -22.78
N PRO A 696 40.70 -32.64 -23.95
CA PRO A 696 42.13 -32.49 -24.21
C PRO A 696 42.64 -31.06 -24.04
N TYR A 697 41.84 -30.07 -24.44
CA TYR A 697 42.19 -28.66 -24.29
C TYR A 697 42.18 -28.23 -22.83
N LEU A 698 41.17 -28.63 -22.06
CA LEU A 698 41.12 -28.39 -20.61
C LEU A 698 42.34 -28.99 -19.90
N LEU A 699 42.67 -30.24 -20.20
CA LEU A 699 43.84 -30.92 -19.63
C LEU A 699 45.15 -30.21 -20.00
N LYS A 700 45.29 -29.73 -21.24
CA LYS A 700 46.45 -28.94 -21.66
C LYS A 700 46.57 -27.64 -20.85
N GLN A 701 45.48 -26.86 -20.77
CA GLN A 701 45.48 -25.58 -20.04
C GLN A 701 45.75 -25.76 -18.54
N LEU A 702 45.16 -26.78 -17.92
CA LEU A 702 45.44 -27.12 -16.51
C LEU A 702 46.90 -27.51 -16.30
N ALA A 703 47.49 -28.30 -17.20
CA ALA A 703 48.90 -28.68 -17.10
C ALA A 703 49.82 -27.46 -17.21
N GLU A 704 49.56 -26.57 -18.17
CA GLU A 704 50.32 -25.32 -18.34
C GLU A 704 50.23 -24.42 -17.09
N PHE A 705 49.04 -24.33 -16.49
CA PHE A 705 48.83 -23.61 -15.24
C PHE A 705 49.61 -24.21 -14.07
N VAL A 706 49.45 -25.52 -13.80
CA VAL A 706 50.11 -26.20 -12.66
C VAL A 706 51.62 -26.09 -12.75
N VAL A 707 52.19 -26.21 -13.94
CA VAL A 707 53.65 -26.11 -14.15
C VAL A 707 54.21 -24.73 -13.78
N GLN A 708 53.41 -23.67 -13.85
CA GLN A 708 53.79 -22.30 -13.50
C GLN A 708 53.71 -22.00 -11.98
N LEU A 709 53.03 -22.85 -11.20
CA LEU A 709 52.88 -22.67 -9.75
C LEU A 709 54.19 -22.95 -8.98
N PRO A 710 54.35 -22.42 -7.75
CA PRO A 710 55.43 -22.83 -6.85
C PRO A 710 55.33 -24.31 -6.47
N LYS A 711 56.41 -24.87 -5.92
CA LYS A 711 56.50 -26.31 -5.63
C LYS A 711 55.44 -26.80 -4.66
N GLU A 712 55.16 -26.01 -3.63
CA GLU A 712 54.16 -26.28 -2.63
C GLU A 712 52.77 -26.33 -3.27
N GLY A 713 52.44 -25.36 -4.14
CA GLY A 713 51.17 -25.36 -4.88
C GLY A 713 51.05 -26.46 -5.92
N GLN A 714 52.15 -26.82 -6.61
CA GLN A 714 52.18 -27.98 -7.50
C GLN A 714 51.81 -29.27 -6.76
N ASN A 715 52.39 -29.50 -5.58
CA ASN A 715 52.13 -30.72 -4.82
C ASN A 715 50.67 -30.77 -4.35
N VAL A 716 50.17 -29.67 -3.80
CA VAL A 716 48.78 -29.57 -3.32
C VAL A 716 47.77 -29.80 -4.45
N LEU A 717 47.92 -29.12 -5.59
CA LEU A 717 47.00 -29.34 -6.73
C LEU A 717 47.12 -30.75 -7.29
N LEU A 718 48.33 -31.32 -7.37
CA LEU A 718 48.49 -32.69 -7.84
C LEU A 718 47.76 -33.68 -6.92
N ASP A 719 47.84 -33.50 -5.60
CA ASP A 719 47.12 -34.33 -4.63
C ASP A 719 45.58 -34.20 -4.80
N ASP A 720 45.07 -32.97 -4.97
CA ASP A 720 43.65 -32.73 -5.28
C ASP A 720 43.22 -33.36 -6.62
N MET A 721 44.10 -33.34 -7.62
CA MET A 721 43.84 -33.96 -8.93
C MET A 721 43.89 -35.49 -8.84
N TYR A 722 44.80 -36.06 -8.04
CA TYR A 722 44.86 -37.49 -7.77
C TYR A 722 43.57 -37.97 -7.11
N SER A 723 43.08 -37.25 -6.08
CA SER A 723 41.82 -37.61 -5.42
C SER A 723 40.65 -37.55 -6.40
N HIS A 724 40.51 -36.47 -7.17
CA HIS A 724 39.45 -36.32 -8.17
C HIS A 724 39.47 -37.40 -9.27
N VAL A 725 40.65 -37.80 -9.76
CA VAL A 725 40.77 -38.86 -10.77
C VAL A 725 40.55 -40.25 -10.15
N ALA A 726 41.00 -40.47 -8.91
CA ALA A 726 40.78 -41.72 -8.19
C ALA A 726 39.28 -41.97 -7.95
N ASP A 727 38.56 -40.94 -7.51
CA ASP A 727 37.14 -40.97 -7.19
C ASP A 727 36.23 -40.94 -8.43
N SER A 728 36.77 -40.74 -9.63
CA SER A 728 35.99 -40.75 -10.86
C SER A 728 35.54 -42.16 -11.24
N ASP A 729 34.24 -42.37 -11.37
CA ASP A 729 33.62 -43.61 -11.86
C ASP A 729 33.52 -43.67 -13.40
N ASP A 730 33.91 -42.61 -14.12
CA ASP A 730 33.83 -42.56 -15.59
C ASP A 730 34.92 -43.41 -16.23
N VAL A 731 34.57 -44.66 -16.51
CA VAL A 731 35.44 -45.67 -17.13
C VAL A 731 35.97 -45.27 -18.51
N THR A 732 35.30 -44.33 -19.19
CA THR A 732 35.71 -43.87 -20.53
C THR A 732 36.81 -42.83 -20.47
N ARG A 733 36.75 -41.90 -19.50
CA ARG A 733 37.72 -40.81 -19.34
C ARG A 733 38.91 -41.20 -18.47
N LYS A 734 38.68 -42.05 -17.47
CA LYS A 734 39.68 -42.39 -16.43
C LYS A 734 41.04 -42.82 -16.99
N PRO A 735 41.14 -43.67 -18.04
CA PRO A 735 42.45 -44.04 -18.60
C PRO A 735 43.25 -42.83 -19.13
N VAL A 736 42.57 -41.91 -19.84
CA VAL A 736 43.19 -40.68 -20.37
C VAL A 736 43.63 -39.77 -19.23
N LEU A 737 42.77 -39.59 -18.22
CA LEU A 737 43.06 -38.77 -17.05
C LEU A 737 44.26 -39.30 -16.25
N VAL A 738 44.32 -40.62 -16.01
CA VAL A 738 45.44 -41.26 -15.30
C VAL A 738 46.75 -41.08 -16.07
N SER A 739 46.74 -41.36 -17.38
CA SER A 739 47.92 -41.20 -18.23
C SER A 739 48.41 -39.75 -18.25
N TRP A 740 47.49 -38.80 -18.39
CA TRP A 740 47.81 -37.37 -18.38
C TRP A 740 48.37 -36.91 -17.03
N LEU A 741 47.77 -37.34 -15.91
CA LEU A 741 48.20 -36.97 -14.57
C LEU A 741 49.61 -37.50 -14.24
N GLN A 742 49.94 -38.71 -14.71
CA GLN A 742 51.30 -39.25 -14.61
C GLN A 742 52.31 -38.40 -15.40
N SER A 743 51.96 -38.00 -16.63
CA SER A 743 52.79 -37.11 -17.45
C SER A 743 52.99 -35.75 -16.78
N LEU A 744 51.93 -35.16 -16.20
CA LEU A 744 51.99 -33.89 -15.49
C LEU A 744 52.88 -33.97 -14.24
N SER A 745 52.72 -35.01 -13.42
CA SER A 745 53.56 -35.28 -12.24
C SER A 745 55.03 -35.39 -12.62
N TYR A 746 55.33 -36.10 -13.71
CA TYR A 746 56.68 -36.18 -14.26
C TYR A 746 57.25 -34.81 -14.67
N LEU A 747 56.49 -33.99 -15.38
CA LEU A 747 56.90 -32.64 -15.79
C LEU A 747 57.19 -31.75 -14.57
N CYS A 748 56.32 -31.80 -13.55
CA CYS A 748 56.53 -31.07 -12.31
C CYS A 748 57.83 -31.52 -11.63
N SER A 749 58.13 -32.82 -11.60
CA SER A 749 59.39 -33.34 -11.02
C SER A 749 60.66 -32.87 -11.76
N GLN A 750 60.61 -32.69 -13.09
CA GLN A 750 61.76 -32.24 -13.88
C GLN A 750 62.11 -30.77 -13.66
N ASN A 751 61.11 -29.89 -13.51
CA ASN A 751 61.34 -28.47 -13.26
C ASN A 751 62.06 -28.22 -11.92
N TYR A 752 61.86 -29.10 -10.94
CA TYR A 752 62.63 -29.08 -9.68
C TYR A 752 64.12 -29.36 -9.90
N LYS A 753 64.45 -30.40 -10.67
CA LYS A 753 65.84 -30.79 -10.95
C LYS A 753 66.60 -29.70 -11.72
N ARG A 754 65.92 -28.97 -12.63
CA ARG A 754 66.52 -27.86 -13.38
C ARG A 754 66.68 -26.56 -12.56
N SER A 755 65.76 -26.23 -11.64
CA SER A 755 65.91 -25.04 -10.78
C SER A 755 67.02 -25.23 -9.73
N PHE A 756 67.17 -26.45 -9.19
CA PHE A 756 68.29 -26.82 -8.33
C PHE A 756 69.62 -26.80 -9.08
N ALA A 757 69.67 -27.31 -10.31
CA ALA A 757 70.87 -27.25 -11.16
C ALA A 757 71.29 -25.81 -11.49
N ARG A 758 70.33 -24.88 -11.72
CA ARG A 758 70.60 -23.44 -11.96
C ARG A 758 71.05 -22.68 -10.72
N LYS A 759 70.56 -23.01 -9.52
CA LYS A 759 71.08 -22.45 -8.26
C LYS A 759 72.47 -23.01 -7.90
N GLY A 760 72.81 -24.21 -8.39
CA GLY A 760 74.12 -24.84 -8.23
C GLY A 760 75.22 -24.36 -9.20
N THR A 761 74.86 -23.65 -10.28
CA THR A 761 75.82 -23.10 -11.26
C THR A 761 75.70 -21.58 -11.33
N SER A 762 76.24 -20.89 -10.33
CA SER A 762 76.58 -19.45 -10.40
C SER A 762 78.06 -19.23 -10.71
N LEU A 763 78.64 -20.05 -11.60
CA LEU A 763 79.89 -19.77 -12.31
C LEU A 763 79.90 -20.55 -13.63
N GLY A 764 79.82 -19.84 -14.76
CA GLY A 764 80.02 -20.40 -16.10
C GLY A 764 78.76 -20.37 -16.98
N GLY A 765 78.70 -19.37 -17.86
CA GLY A 765 77.59 -19.18 -18.78
C GLY A 765 77.53 -20.23 -19.89
N VAL A 766 76.36 -20.85 -20.05
CA VAL A 766 75.83 -21.32 -21.34
C VAL A 766 74.33 -21.08 -21.32
N THR A 767 73.86 -20.22 -22.22
CA THR A 767 72.44 -19.96 -22.47
C THR A 767 71.78 -21.18 -23.11
N SER A 768 70.99 -21.93 -22.33
CA SER A 768 70.01 -22.88 -22.85
C SER A 768 68.74 -22.12 -23.29
N PRO A 769 68.10 -22.46 -24.42
CA PRO A 769 66.95 -21.73 -24.93
C PRO A 769 65.74 -21.89 -23.99
N PRO A 770 64.82 -20.91 -23.95
CA PRO A 770 63.56 -21.03 -23.21
C PRO A 770 62.73 -22.17 -23.81
N ILE A 771 62.00 -22.88 -22.95
CA ILE A 771 61.00 -23.87 -23.39
C ILE A 771 59.91 -23.08 -24.12
N THR A 772 59.87 -23.19 -25.44
CA THR A 772 58.78 -22.66 -26.25
C THR A 772 57.54 -23.53 -26.07
N GLU A 773 56.36 -22.91 -26.16
CA GLU A 773 55.01 -23.50 -26.08
C GLU A 773 54.86 -24.82 -26.87
N SER A 774 55.63 -24.97 -27.96
CA SER A 774 55.68 -26.18 -28.78
C SER A 774 56.16 -27.44 -28.06
N THR A 775 57.00 -27.31 -27.01
CA THR A 775 57.60 -28.48 -26.32
C THR A 775 56.67 -29.09 -25.28
N ILE A 776 55.75 -28.28 -24.75
CA ILE A 776 54.69 -28.72 -23.82
C ILE A 776 53.58 -29.41 -24.62
N ALA A 777 53.20 -28.85 -25.78
CA ALA A 777 52.21 -29.42 -26.68
C ALA A 777 52.65 -30.73 -27.39
N ALA A 778 53.95 -31.03 -27.45
CA ALA A 778 54.46 -32.27 -28.05
C ALA A 778 54.63 -33.42 -27.04
N ARG A 779 54.43 -33.17 -25.74
CA ARG A 779 54.65 -34.14 -24.65
C ARG A 779 53.39 -34.42 -23.81
N LEU A 780 52.38 -33.56 -23.92
CA LEU A 780 51.00 -33.76 -23.48
C LEU A 780 50.17 -34.12 -24.70
#